data_AF-Q8ZWQ5-F1
#
_entry.id   AF-Q8ZWQ5-F1
#
_cell.length_a   1.000
_cell.length_b   1.000
_cell.length_c   1.000
_cell.angle_alpha   90.00
_cell.angle_beta   90.00
_cell.angle_gamma   90.00
#
_symmetry.space_group_name_H-M   'P 1'
#
loop_
_entity.id
_entity.type
_entity.pdbx_description
1 polymer ?
#
loop_
_entity_poly.entity_id
_entity_poly.type
_entity_poly.pdbx_seq_one_letter_code
_entity_poly.pdbx_strand_id
1 'polypeptide(L)'
;MLFLPKYFHVLLPLAYAVEAYRRGELSREEAALAVIFAVLYDGTVFRDEILLFIGGPEHVESPIMTRDHFTAFWLWALKELGLKPSSVYRGRGAHHIAFKGAELNGLLEAVTPALPALHELRDALTEFADAFKVVTREAVKRKFGIDWGYDVRNEMFFKKLEEVVTMAEDYVYRNVTVERWPLDTSGKQPKAVIHFKLGGEEVAYITVYWTGRELQAQFGGSHENAERLASIIRALGGKAEVKRIGKVWRTWLTTDDIIAIRHDGWLNAVRGFVDELYGKGLIDKDKYEQLVRDLETGPNTVKFAGVEFTVNYENKIMVKYHPRNENAKNAAVNALMARGLREGVHFTVTTEGTERYEIRVTKEAFVKAIDALVHSGLEEGKHYSVYGKWRIISVKAEQKDVIVNALKAAGLKEGRDFTVKSSRYYVVYITYDGLREIQRMASNGDMEAEKFIRELEDVLRRRHGDGAAKKLTEVLRPAREEGTVDLPLAVYDDRGNLIARVVDLKCEFVKGKQRSKRLASQPVSQCAGEDCRLRIIVEYELPSGERRQFKMEWYWAEKREKKGDAIITYYYEIARPTVKDEVEAAVLETLTGKEAKRGRVYLYADQLDALRRFKALKDAIDKWREGKPASSQGQGQRSDN
;
A
#
# COMPACT_ATOMS: atom_id res chain seq x y z
N MET A 1 -28.73 23.96 41.86
CA MET A 1 -28.24 22.61 42.25
C MET A 1 -27.73 21.94 40.99
N LEU A 2 -26.47 22.18 40.62
CA LEU A 2 -25.89 21.71 39.36
C LEU A 2 -25.10 20.43 39.63
N PHE A 3 -25.73 19.27 39.39
CA PHE A 3 -24.99 18.02 39.17
C PHE A 3 -24.17 18.19 37.89
N LEU A 4 -22.85 18.02 37.96
CA LEU A 4 -21.99 18.07 36.77
C LEU A 4 -22.39 16.93 35.80
N PRO A 5 -22.85 17.23 34.57
CA PRO A 5 -23.27 16.22 33.59
C PRO A 5 -22.20 15.15 33.32
N LYS A 6 -20.92 15.53 33.40
CA LYS A 6 -19.75 14.69 33.13
C LYS A 6 -19.75 13.37 33.93
N TYR A 7 -20.16 13.39 35.20
CA TYR A 7 -20.13 12.19 36.05
C TYR A 7 -21.28 11.22 35.77
N PHE A 8 -22.44 11.73 35.33
CA PHE A 8 -23.60 10.91 35.00
C PHE A 8 -23.36 10.06 33.74
N HIS A 9 -22.61 10.60 32.77
CA HIS A 9 -22.32 9.93 31.49
C HIS A 9 -21.41 8.69 31.62
N VAL A 10 -20.71 8.51 32.74
CA VAL A 10 -19.81 7.36 32.96
C VAL A 10 -20.32 6.46 34.09
N LEU A 11 -20.79 7.04 35.20
CA LEU A 11 -21.19 6.26 36.37
C LEU A 11 -22.54 5.57 36.20
N LEU A 12 -23.50 6.21 35.52
CA LEU A 12 -24.81 5.61 35.31
C LEU A 12 -24.72 4.40 34.36
N PRO A 13 -24.00 4.46 33.21
CA PRO A 13 -23.77 3.27 32.40
C PRO A 13 -23.01 2.17 33.14
N LEU A 14 -22.02 2.51 33.97
CA LEU A 14 -21.27 1.50 34.73
C LEU A 14 -22.13 0.85 35.83
N ALA A 15 -22.94 1.62 36.55
CA ALA A 15 -23.89 1.09 37.53
C ALA A 15 -24.92 0.16 36.88
N TYR A 16 -25.43 0.56 35.70
CA TYR A 16 -26.31 -0.28 34.91
C TYR A 16 -25.63 -1.57 34.46
N ALA A 17 -24.38 -1.49 33.98
CA ALA A 17 -23.61 -2.65 33.59
C ALA A 17 -23.40 -3.64 34.74
N VAL A 18 -23.12 -3.14 35.96
CA VAL A 18 -22.98 -3.97 37.16
C VAL A 18 -24.29 -4.69 37.51
N GLU A 19 -25.42 -3.98 37.49
CA GLU A 19 -26.73 -4.57 37.76
C GLU A 19 -27.12 -5.62 36.70
N ALA A 20 -26.92 -5.32 35.42
CA ALA A 20 -27.20 -6.25 34.33
C ALA A 20 -26.30 -7.50 34.41
N TYR A 21 -25.00 -7.33 34.72
CA TYR A 21 -24.07 -8.44 34.91
C TYR A 21 -24.47 -9.36 36.06
N ARG A 22 -24.89 -8.79 37.20
CA ARG A 22 -25.40 -9.56 38.35
C ARG A 22 -26.66 -10.36 38.04
N ARG A 23 -27.50 -9.87 37.12
CA ARG A 23 -28.71 -10.55 36.66
C ARG A 23 -28.44 -11.61 35.59
N GLY A 24 -27.20 -11.73 35.14
CA GLY A 24 -26.82 -12.60 34.01
C GLY A 24 -27.33 -12.09 32.66
N GLU A 25 -27.75 -10.82 32.59
CA GLU A 25 -28.22 -10.16 31.36
C GLU A 25 -27.05 -9.62 30.54
N LEU A 26 -25.87 -9.51 31.14
CA LEU A 26 -24.66 -8.97 30.54
C LEU A 26 -23.54 -10.00 30.71
N SER A 27 -22.84 -10.29 29.62
CA SER A 27 -21.72 -11.22 29.57
C SER A 27 -20.44 -10.59 30.13
N ARG A 28 -19.44 -11.42 30.47
CA ARG A 28 -18.14 -10.94 30.97
C ARG A 28 -17.41 -10.04 29.95
N GLU A 29 -17.61 -10.29 28.65
CA GLU A 29 -17.05 -9.47 27.56
C GLU A 29 -17.69 -8.08 27.50
N GLU A 30 -19.01 -7.98 27.61
CA GLU A 30 -19.74 -6.71 27.64
C GLU A 30 -19.38 -5.90 28.89
N ALA A 31 -19.13 -6.57 30.01
CA ALA A 31 -18.68 -5.95 31.25
C ALA A 31 -17.29 -5.34 31.10
N ALA A 32 -16.37 -6.07 30.46
CA ALA A 32 -15.03 -5.59 30.18
C ALA A 32 -15.04 -4.42 29.17
N LEU A 33 -15.90 -4.48 28.15
CA LEU A 33 -16.12 -3.36 27.22
C LEU A 33 -16.57 -2.09 27.93
N ALA A 34 -17.50 -2.19 28.89
CA ALA A 34 -17.94 -1.02 29.67
C ALA A 34 -16.77 -0.34 30.41
N VAL A 35 -15.83 -1.13 30.95
CA VAL A 35 -14.62 -0.61 31.58
C VAL A 35 -13.69 0.04 30.54
N ILE A 36 -13.50 -0.57 29.38
CA ILE A 36 -12.71 0.01 28.28
C ILE A 36 -13.30 1.34 27.82
N PHE A 37 -14.61 1.46 27.66
CA PHE A 37 -15.23 2.74 27.27
C PHE A 37 -14.96 3.85 28.28
N ALA A 38 -14.94 3.53 29.58
CA ALA A 38 -14.56 4.51 30.59
C ALA A 38 -13.09 4.91 30.51
N VAL A 39 -12.18 3.98 30.18
CA VAL A 39 -10.77 4.26 29.93
C VAL A 39 -10.59 5.16 28.70
N LEU A 40 -11.35 4.92 27.63
CA LEU A 40 -11.31 5.77 26.43
C LEU A 40 -11.72 7.22 26.78
N TYR A 41 -12.72 7.37 27.65
CA TYR A 41 -13.23 8.67 28.09
C TYR A 41 -12.26 9.42 29.03
N ASP A 42 -12.00 8.87 30.23
CA ASP A 42 -11.26 9.54 31.32
C ASP A 42 -10.00 8.76 31.75
N GLY A 43 -9.43 7.91 30.88
CA GLY A 43 -8.20 7.15 31.14
C GLY A 43 -7.01 7.53 30.24
N THR A 44 -5.88 6.83 30.42
CA THR A 44 -4.73 6.82 29.51
C THR A 44 -4.33 5.36 29.27
N VAL A 45 -3.93 5.08 28.03
CA VAL A 45 -3.49 3.75 27.61
C VAL A 45 -2.03 3.87 27.20
N PHE A 46 -1.18 3.09 27.85
CA PHE A 46 0.21 2.86 27.49
C PHE A 46 0.38 1.40 27.11
N ARG A 47 1.49 1.08 26.43
CA ARG A 47 1.77 -0.26 25.91
C ARG A 47 1.70 -1.39 26.95
N ASP A 48 1.99 -1.10 28.21
CA ASP A 48 2.03 -2.06 29.32
C ASP A 48 1.19 -1.64 30.54
N GLU A 49 0.38 -0.58 30.40
CA GLU A 49 -0.40 -0.02 31.50
C GLU A 49 -1.68 0.65 30.99
N ILE A 50 -2.80 0.32 31.64
CA ILE A 50 -4.05 1.08 31.51
C ILE A 50 -4.30 1.85 32.81
N LEU A 51 -4.47 3.16 32.69
CA LEU A 51 -4.83 4.06 33.79
C LEU A 51 -6.25 4.59 33.60
N LEU A 52 -7.04 4.54 34.67
CA LEU A 52 -8.31 5.24 34.76
C LEU A 52 -8.18 6.38 35.78
N PHE A 53 -8.51 7.61 35.37
CA PHE A 53 -8.43 8.78 36.24
C PHE A 53 -9.78 9.06 36.89
N ILE A 54 -9.83 8.91 38.21
CA ILE A 54 -10.99 9.24 39.02
C ILE A 54 -10.83 10.65 39.59
N GLY A 55 -11.35 11.63 38.85
CA GLY A 55 -11.41 13.02 39.29
C GLY A 55 -12.47 13.22 40.39
N GLY A 56 -12.29 14.25 41.22
CA GLY A 56 -13.28 14.70 42.20
C GLY A 56 -13.94 16.02 41.80
N PRO A 57 -15.11 16.36 42.38
CA PRO A 57 -15.77 17.65 42.18
C PRO A 57 -15.12 18.74 43.05
N GLU A 58 -13.79 18.82 43.05
CA GLU A 58 -13.00 19.68 43.95
C GLU A 58 -13.24 21.18 43.69
N HIS A 59 -13.88 21.52 42.56
CA HIS A 59 -14.31 22.88 42.20
C HIS A 59 -15.77 23.20 42.57
N VAL A 60 -16.47 22.28 43.26
CA VAL A 60 -17.85 22.48 43.71
C VAL A 60 -17.83 22.81 45.20
N GLU A 61 -18.47 23.92 45.60
CA GLU A 61 -18.45 24.42 46.99
C GLU A 61 -19.07 23.45 48.01
N SER A 62 -19.93 22.52 47.58
CA SER A 62 -20.56 21.51 48.45
C SER A 62 -20.95 20.26 47.65
N PRO A 63 -19.99 19.37 47.35
CA PRO A 63 -20.25 18.21 46.51
C PRO A 63 -20.98 17.10 47.29
N ILE A 64 -21.99 16.50 46.65
CA ILE A 64 -22.77 15.37 47.20
C ILE A 64 -21.91 14.09 47.33
N MET A 65 -20.92 13.93 46.46
CA MET A 65 -19.96 12.82 46.47
C MET A 65 -18.53 13.37 46.39
N THR A 66 -17.63 12.84 47.22
CA THR A 66 -16.19 13.20 47.15
C THR A 66 -15.44 12.28 46.18
N ARG A 67 -14.20 12.64 45.83
CA ARG A 67 -13.30 11.77 45.04
C ARG A 67 -13.18 10.35 45.62
N ASP A 68 -13.15 10.24 46.94
CA ASP A 68 -13.02 8.95 47.63
C ASP A 68 -14.28 8.09 47.44
N HIS A 69 -15.46 8.71 47.44
CA HIS A 69 -16.72 8.03 47.12
C HIS A 69 -16.72 7.52 45.68
N PHE A 70 -16.27 8.32 44.71
CA PHE A 70 -16.14 7.87 43.32
C PHE A 70 -15.13 6.73 43.18
N THR A 71 -14.01 6.79 43.91
CA THR A 71 -12.99 5.74 43.89
C THR A 71 -13.55 4.45 44.47
N ALA A 72 -14.25 4.52 45.60
CA ALA A 72 -14.90 3.37 46.22
C ALA A 72 -15.96 2.74 45.29
N PHE A 73 -16.76 3.57 44.60
CA PHE A 73 -17.72 3.08 43.60
C PHE A 73 -17.03 2.34 42.46
N TRP A 74 -15.93 2.89 41.93
CA TRP A 74 -15.16 2.24 40.87
C TRP A 74 -14.55 0.91 41.30
N LEU A 75 -13.96 0.85 42.49
CA LEU A 75 -13.39 -0.40 43.01
C LEU A 75 -14.47 -1.45 43.29
N TRP A 76 -15.63 -1.01 43.77
CA TRP A 76 -16.80 -1.87 43.88
C TRP A 76 -17.25 -2.39 42.52
N ALA A 77 -17.46 -1.51 41.54
CA ALA A 77 -17.92 -1.89 40.20
C ALA A 77 -16.95 -2.88 39.54
N LEU A 78 -15.64 -2.60 39.55
CA LEU A 78 -14.62 -3.51 39.02
C LEU A 78 -14.69 -4.88 39.68
N LYS A 79 -14.80 -4.93 41.01
CA LYS A 79 -14.95 -6.19 41.75
C LYS A 79 -16.20 -6.98 41.31
N GLU A 80 -17.34 -6.31 41.16
CA GLU A 80 -18.59 -6.95 40.72
C GLU A 80 -18.50 -7.47 39.28
N LEU A 81 -17.78 -6.77 38.41
CA LEU A 81 -17.50 -7.20 37.04
C LEU A 81 -16.39 -8.27 36.95
N GLY A 82 -15.86 -8.73 38.09
CA GLY A 82 -14.80 -9.74 38.15
C GLY A 82 -13.43 -9.23 37.68
N LEU A 83 -13.22 -7.92 37.72
CA LEU A 83 -11.98 -7.25 37.31
C LEU A 83 -11.25 -6.72 38.54
N LYS A 84 -9.93 -6.89 38.55
CA LYS A 84 -9.09 -6.46 39.67
C LYS A 84 -8.01 -5.51 39.14
N PRO A 85 -7.90 -4.28 39.67
CA PRO A 85 -6.78 -3.40 39.33
C PRO A 85 -5.50 -3.86 40.03
N SER A 86 -4.35 -3.57 39.42
CA SER A 86 -3.04 -3.87 40.02
C SER A 86 -2.73 -2.94 41.19
N SER A 87 -3.15 -1.67 41.10
CA SER A 87 -2.94 -0.68 42.16
C SER A 87 -3.91 0.50 42.07
N VAL A 88 -4.04 1.21 43.19
CA VAL A 88 -4.76 2.48 43.28
C VAL A 88 -3.86 3.47 44.00
N TYR A 89 -3.61 4.63 43.42
CA TYR A 89 -2.77 5.65 44.05
C TYR A 89 -3.26 7.06 43.77
N ARG A 90 -2.84 8.01 44.60
CA ARG A 90 -3.28 9.40 44.54
C ARG A 90 -2.39 10.22 43.60
N GLY A 91 -2.99 10.82 42.58
CA GLY A 91 -2.37 11.79 41.69
C GLY A 91 -2.73 13.24 42.02
N ARG A 92 -2.25 14.19 41.21
CA ARG A 92 -2.57 15.62 41.36
C ARG A 92 -3.98 15.89 40.84
N GLY A 93 -4.96 15.94 41.74
CA GLY A 93 -6.37 16.22 41.41
C GLY A 93 -7.24 15.00 41.06
N ALA A 94 -6.66 13.78 40.99
CA ALA A 94 -7.39 12.54 40.70
C ALA A 94 -6.80 11.34 41.47
N HIS A 95 -7.60 10.28 41.64
CA HIS A 95 -7.10 8.95 41.99
C HIS A 95 -6.88 8.16 40.71
N HIS A 96 -5.79 7.41 40.64
CA HIS A 96 -5.43 6.62 39.48
C HIS A 96 -5.69 5.15 39.82
N ILE A 97 -6.54 4.50 39.04
CA ILE A 97 -6.73 3.05 39.09
C ILE A 97 -5.92 2.46 37.94
N ALA A 98 -4.94 1.62 38.25
CA ALA A 98 -4.01 1.07 37.28
C ALA A 98 -4.25 -0.42 37.04
N PHE A 99 -4.12 -0.84 35.78
CA PHE A 99 -3.99 -2.23 35.37
C PHE A 99 -2.60 -2.44 34.76
N LYS A 100 -1.80 -3.31 35.38
CA LYS A 100 -0.46 -3.73 34.93
C LYS A 100 -0.31 -5.24 35.05
N GLY A 101 0.66 -5.80 34.33
CA GLY A 101 1.08 -7.18 34.51
C GLY A 101 -0.06 -8.20 34.41
N ALA A 102 -0.21 -9.05 35.41
CA ALA A 102 -1.23 -10.11 35.43
C ALA A 102 -2.66 -9.57 35.41
N GLU A 103 -2.93 -8.50 36.16
CA GLU A 103 -4.24 -7.83 36.20
C GLU A 103 -4.61 -7.20 34.85
N LEU A 104 -3.63 -6.64 34.13
CA LEU A 104 -3.84 -6.16 32.76
C LEU A 104 -4.14 -7.33 31.80
N ASN A 105 -3.39 -8.42 31.88
CA ASN A 105 -3.65 -9.62 31.08
C ASN A 105 -5.06 -10.17 31.34
N GLY A 106 -5.52 -10.19 32.59
CA GLY A 106 -6.88 -10.62 32.92
C GLY A 106 -7.97 -9.70 32.36
N LEU A 107 -7.70 -8.38 32.26
CA LEU A 107 -8.58 -7.45 31.57
C LEU A 107 -8.60 -7.69 30.05
N LEU A 108 -7.42 -7.85 29.43
CA LEU A 108 -7.30 -8.10 27.99
C LEU A 108 -7.92 -9.45 27.57
N GLU A 109 -7.80 -10.47 28.42
CA GLU A 109 -8.49 -11.76 28.26
C GLU A 109 -10.00 -11.57 28.22
N ALA A 110 -10.56 -10.78 29.14
CA ALA A 110 -11.99 -10.51 29.20
C ALA A 110 -12.50 -9.67 28.02
N VAL A 111 -11.65 -8.79 27.45
CA VAL A 111 -11.98 -7.95 26.28
C VAL A 111 -11.83 -8.70 24.96
N THR A 112 -11.01 -9.75 24.90
CA THR A 112 -10.70 -10.51 23.68
C THR A 112 -11.95 -10.95 22.90
N PRO A 113 -13.00 -11.49 23.52
CA PRO A 113 -14.22 -11.87 22.80
C PRO A 113 -14.92 -10.69 22.10
N ALA A 114 -14.71 -9.46 22.57
CA ALA A 114 -15.24 -8.22 22.01
C ALA A 114 -14.32 -7.55 20.97
N LEU A 115 -13.18 -8.16 20.62
CA LEU A 115 -12.31 -7.68 19.54
C LEU A 115 -13.06 -7.39 18.23
N PRO A 116 -14.04 -8.21 17.78
CA PRO A 116 -14.82 -7.88 16.58
C PRO A 116 -15.51 -6.51 16.65
N ALA A 117 -16.16 -6.20 17.79
CA ALA A 117 -16.84 -4.94 17.99
C ALA A 117 -15.86 -3.76 18.07
N LEU A 118 -14.69 -3.97 18.69
CA LEU A 118 -13.64 -2.96 18.73
C LEU A 118 -13.03 -2.69 17.34
N HIS A 119 -12.85 -3.73 16.51
CA HIS A 119 -12.46 -3.59 15.11
C HIS A 119 -13.49 -2.81 14.32
N GLU A 120 -14.78 -3.14 14.45
CA GLU A 120 -15.87 -2.41 13.78
C GLU A 120 -15.88 -0.94 14.18
N LEU A 121 -15.74 -0.64 15.48
CA LEU A 121 -15.66 0.74 15.97
C LEU A 121 -14.44 1.47 15.38
N ARG A 122 -13.25 0.85 15.41
CA ARG A 122 -12.01 1.41 14.84
C ARG A 122 -12.17 1.70 13.35
N ASP A 123 -12.71 0.76 12.60
CA ASP A 123 -12.84 0.85 11.15
C ASP A 123 -13.86 1.95 10.78
N ALA A 124 -15.01 2.01 11.47
CA ALA A 124 -16.02 3.05 11.28
C ALA A 124 -15.48 4.46 11.60
N LEU A 125 -14.68 4.59 12.65
CA LEU A 125 -14.04 5.86 13.02
C LEU A 125 -12.95 6.26 12.00
N THR A 126 -12.25 5.28 11.43
CA THR A 126 -11.26 5.50 10.38
C THR A 126 -11.94 6.01 9.10
N GLU A 127 -13.07 5.42 8.71
CA GLU A 127 -13.89 5.90 7.60
C GLU A 127 -14.41 7.31 7.84
N PHE A 128 -14.92 7.59 9.05
CA PHE A 128 -15.32 8.94 9.45
C PHE A 128 -14.16 9.93 9.33
N ALA A 129 -12.96 9.56 9.79
CA ALA A 129 -11.79 10.41 9.73
C ALA A 129 -11.39 10.75 8.28
N ASP A 130 -11.41 9.76 7.38
CA ASP A 130 -11.13 9.98 5.96
C ASP A 130 -12.18 10.89 5.32
N ALA A 131 -13.46 10.63 5.55
CA ALA A 131 -14.55 11.45 5.04
C ALA A 131 -14.45 12.90 5.57
N PHE A 132 -14.21 13.06 6.88
CA PHE A 132 -14.04 14.37 7.52
C PHE A 132 -12.86 15.13 6.92
N LYS A 133 -11.71 14.47 6.71
CA LYS A 133 -10.52 15.08 6.10
C LYS A 133 -10.81 15.58 4.69
N VAL A 134 -11.48 14.79 3.86
CA VAL A 134 -11.85 15.20 2.49
C VAL A 134 -12.77 16.42 2.53
N VAL A 135 -13.88 16.33 3.28
CA VAL A 135 -14.90 17.39 3.35
C VAL A 135 -14.31 18.69 3.91
N THR A 136 -13.53 18.61 4.99
CA THR A 136 -12.95 19.81 5.61
C THR A 136 -11.85 20.43 4.77
N ARG A 137 -10.98 19.63 4.15
CA ARG A 137 -9.95 20.14 3.23
C ARG A 137 -10.58 20.90 2.06
N GLU A 138 -11.63 20.35 1.45
CA GLU A 138 -12.35 21.02 0.37
C GLU A 138 -13.05 22.29 0.83
N ALA A 139 -13.78 22.24 1.95
CA ALA A 139 -14.51 23.39 2.48
C ALA A 139 -13.57 24.53 2.90
N VAL A 140 -12.48 24.21 3.59
CA VAL A 140 -11.48 25.20 4.06
C VAL A 140 -10.70 25.78 2.88
N LYS A 141 -10.24 24.95 1.94
CA LYS A 141 -9.54 25.43 0.74
C LYS A 141 -10.43 26.35 -0.09
N ARG A 142 -11.71 26.00 -0.28
CA ARG A 142 -12.67 26.82 -1.02
C ARG A 142 -12.94 28.17 -0.35
N LYS A 143 -13.08 28.19 0.98
CA LYS A 143 -13.46 29.39 1.72
C LYS A 143 -12.27 30.31 2.04
N PHE A 144 -11.10 29.73 2.29
CA PHE A 144 -9.94 30.46 2.84
C PHE A 144 -8.68 30.34 1.99
N GLY A 145 -8.64 29.50 0.94
CA GLY A 145 -7.45 29.32 0.10
C GLY A 145 -6.28 28.60 0.77
N ILE A 146 -6.50 28.01 1.96
CA ILE A 146 -5.47 27.36 2.78
C ILE A 146 -5.66 25.84 2.72
N ASP A 147 -4.56 25.09 2.69
CA ASP A 147 -4.60 23.63 2.83
C ASP A 147 -4.68 23.24 4.31
N TRP A 148 -5.77 22.60 4.72
CA TRP A 148 -6.05 22.27 6.13
C TRP A 148 -5.48 20.90 6.47
N GLY A 149 -4.46 20.87 7.34
CA GLY A 149 -3.72 19.64 7.70
C GLY A 149 -4.20 18.93 8.97
N TYR A 150 -5.28 19.37 9.61
CA TYR A 150 -5.80 18.72 10.82
C TYR A 150 -6.37 17.32 10.47
N ASP A 151 -5.98 16.33 11.25
CA ASP A 151 -6.43 14.94 11.12
C ASP A 151 -7.01 14.50 12.47
N VAL A 152 -8.30 14.15 12.49
CA VAL A 152 -9.02 13.75 13.72
C VAL A 152 -8.43 12.48 14.33
N ARG A 153 -7.64 11.70 13.58
CA ARG A 153 -6.89 10.56 14.13
C ARG A 153 -5.84 10.97 15.16
N ASN A 154 -5.46 12.25 15.18
CA ASN A 154 -4.54 12.78 16.19
C ASN A 154 -5.21 12.98 17.55
N GLU A 155 -6.54 12.94 17.63
CA GLU A 155 -7.30 13.05 18.86
C GLU A 155 -7.01 11.90 19.81
N MET A 156 -7.03 12.19 21.11
CA MET A 156 -6.65 11.22 22.15
C MET A 156 -7.54 9.98 22.16
N PHE A 157 -8.82 10.11 21.82
CA PHE A 157 -9.74 8.98 21.76
C PHE A 157 -9.30 7.93 20.72
N PHE A 158 -8.94 8.36 19.50
CA PHE A 158 -8.45 7.48 18.44
C PHE A 158 -7.19 6.73 18.90
N LYS A 159 -6.22 7.47 19.45
CA LYS A 159 -4.96 6.89 19.93
C LYS A 159 -5.17 5.84 21.02
N LYS A 160 -6.06 6.11 21.98
CA LYS A 160 -6.38 5.16 23.05
C LYS A 160 -7.09 3.92 22.52
N LEU A 161 -8.03 4.07 21.59
CA LEU A 161 -8.74 2.93 20.99
C LEU A 161 -7.78 2.03 20.22
N GLU A 162 -6.93 2.62 19.38
CA GLU A 162 -5.90 1.89 18.63
C GLU A 162 -4.96 1.13 19.57
N GLU A 163 -4.52 1.77 20.66
CA GLU A 163 -3.64 1.12 21.64
C GLU A 163 -4.36 -0.04 22.35
N VAL A 164 -5.63 0.12 22.77
CA VAL A 164 -6.40 -0.97 23.39
C VAL A 164 -6.59 -2.16 22.44
N VAL A 165 -6.95 -1.87 21.18
CA VAL A 165 -7.09 -2.91 20.15
C VAL A 165 -5.76 -3.63 19.95
N THR A 166 -4.66 -2.88 19.84
CA THR A 166 -3.31 -3.45 19.69
C THR A 166 -2.95 -4.32 20.89
N MET A 167 -3.23 -3.89 22.12
CA MET A 167 -2.97 -4.68 23.33
C MET A 167 -3.77 -5.98 23.37
N ALA A 168 -5.05 -5.95 22.97
CA ALA A 168 -5.89 -7.14 22.90
C ALA A 168 -5.43 -8.09 21.78
N GLU A 169 -5.03 -7.58 20.62
CA GLU A 169 -4.41 -8.35 19.54
C GLU A 169 -3.09 -9.00 20.00
N ASP A 170 -2.22 -8.25 20.70
CA ASP A 170 -0.97 -8.76 21.27
C ASP A 170 -1.23 -9.85 22.32
N TYR A 171 -2.27 -9.70 23.13
CA TYR A 171 -2.70 -10.73 24.08
C TYR A 171 -3.09 -12.01 23.35
N VAL A 172 -3.93 -11.93 22.32
CA VAL A 172 -4.32 -13.09 21.50
C VAL A 172 -3.09 -13.71 20.85
N TYR A 173 -2.23 -12.90 20.21
CA TYR A 173 -1.02 -13.36 19.55
C TYR A 173 -0.11 -14.19 20.48
N ARG A 174 0.04 -13.77 21.74
CA ARG A 174 0.93 -14.45 22.70
C ARG A 174 0.31 -15.67 23.36
N ASN A 175 -1.01 -15.69 23.54
CA ASN A 175 -1.69 -16.70 24.35
C ASN A 175 -2.49 -17.72 23.53
N VAL A 176 -2.67 -17.49 22.23
CA VAL A 176 -3.39 -18.43 21.38
C VAL A 176 -2.55 -19.67 21.10
N THR A 177 -3.10 -20.83 21.43
CA THR A 177 -2.56 -22.11 21.00
C THR A 177 -3.22 -22.51 19.70
N VAL A 178 -2.42 -22.87 18.69
CA VAL A 178 -2.91 -23.31 17.39
C VAL A 178 -2.62 -24.79 17.23
N GLU A 179 -3.68 -25.58 17.08
CA GLU A 179 -3.59 -27.03 16.95
C GLU A 179 -4.14 -27.47 15.59
N ARG A 180 -3.47 -28.42 14.95
CA ARG A 180 -3.93 -29.02 13.69
C ARG A 180 -4.38 -30.45 13.93
N TRP A 181 -5.54 -30.81 13.39
CA TRP A 181 -5.97 -32.19 13.29
C TRP A 181 -5.31 -32.94 12.11
N PRO A 182 -5.26 -34.28 12.14
CA PRO A 182 -4.66 -35.09 11.08
C PRO A 182 -5.29 -34.82 9.69
N LEU A 183 -4.51 -35.07 8.63
CA LEU A 183 -4.98 -34.98 7.25
C LEU A 183 -6.14 -35.94 6.99
N ASP A 184 -7.29 -35.38 6.66
CA ASP A 184 -8.48 -36.08 6.20
C ASP A 184 -8.50 -36.13 4.66
N THR A 185 -8.45 -37.35 4.12
CA THR A 185 -8.52 -37.65 2.68
C THR A 185 -9.84 -38.32 2.27
N SER A 186 -10.82 -38.41 3.17
CA SER A 186 -12.11 -39.09 2.90
C SER A 186 -13.03 -38.30 1.96
N GLY A 187 -12.82 -36.98 1.85
CA GLY A 187 -13.60 -36.08 1.01
C GLY A 187 -13.04 -35.86 -0.40
N LYS A 188 -13.72 -35.01 -1.18
CA LYS A 188 -13.29 -34.63 -2.54
C LYS A 188 -11.94 -33.92 -2.59
N GLN A 189 -11.57 -33.23 -1.52
CA GLN A 189 -10.33 -32.49 -1.39
C GLN A 189 -9.67 -32.89 -0.07
N PRO A 190 -8.35 -33.20 -0.07
CA PRO A 190 -7.60 -33.39 1.16
C PRO A 190 -7.67 -32.14 2.03
N LYS A 191 -7.91 -32.30 3.32
CA LYS A 191 -8.14 -31.19 4.26
C LYS A 191 -7.62 -31.47 5.66
N ALA A 192 -7.37 -30.41 6.42
CA ALA A 192 -7.12 -30.47 7.86
C ALA A 192 -7.85 -29.33 8.55
N VAL A 193 -8.33 -29.58 9.77
CA VAL A 193 -8.94 -28.56 10.62
C VAL A 193 -7.88 -27.98 11.54
N ILE A 194 -7.81 -26.65 11.59
CA ILE A 194 -6.95 -25.89 12.49
C ILE A 194 -7.84 -25.26 13.56
N HIS A 195 -7.55 -25.56 14.82
CA HIS A 195 -8.27 -25.09 15.99
C HIS A 195 -7.44 -24.01 16.70
N PHE A 196 -8.11 -22.95 17.14
CA PHE A 196 -7.54 -21.88 17.93
C PHE A 196 -8.07 -21.98 19.35
N LYS A 197 -7.16 -22.04 20.32
CA LYS A 197 -7.50 -22.14 21.74
C LYS A 197 -6.93 -20.98 22.54
N LEU A 198 -7.72 -20.44 23.46
CA LEU A 198 -7.30 -19.44 24.46
C LEU A 198 -7.65 -19.98 25.84
N GLY A 199 -6.70 -19.93 26.78
CA GLY A 199 -6.90 -20.52 28.11
C GLY A 199 -7.19 -22.04 28.11
N GLY A 200 -6.86 -22.73 27.01
CA GLY A 200 -7.17 -24.15 26.81
C GLY A 200 -8.55 -24.44 26.20
N GLU A 201 -9.40 -23.42 26.05
CA GLU A 201 -10.73 -23.56 25.44
C GLU A 201 -10.69 -23.23 23.95
N GLU A 202 -11.42 -23.99 23.13
CA GLU A 202 -11.56 -23.70 21.71
C GLU A 202 -12.42 -22.46 21.49
N VAL A 203 -11.82 -21.45 20.84
CA VAL A 203 -12.49 -20.17 20.55
C VAL A 203 -12.86 -20.01 19.08
N ALA A 204 -12.18 -20.71 18.17
CA ALA A 204 -12.49 -20.74 16.75
C ALA A 204 -11.79 -21.92 16.04
N TYR A 205 -12.24 -22.23 14.82
CA TYR A 205 -11.53 -23.15 13.92
C TYR A 205 -11.65 -22.70 12.46
N ILE A 206 -10.72 -23.16 11.63
CA ILE A 206 -10.77 -23.00 10.17
C ILE A 206 -10.32 -24.29 9.48
N THR A 207 -10.92 -24.63 8.34
CA THR A 207 -10.50 -25.81 7.58
C THR A 207 -9.60 -25.40 6.42
N VAL A 208 -8.41 -25.98 6.34
CA VAL A 208 -7.45 -25.82 5.24
C VAL A 208 -7.59 -26.98 4.28
N TYR A 209 -7.63 -26.67 2.98
CA TYR A 209 -7.83 -27.61 1.88
C TYR A 209 -6.66 -27.53 0.90
N TRP A 210 -6.35 -28.68 0.31
CA TRP A 210 -5.61 -28.76 -0.94
C TRP A 210 -6.59 -28.86 -2.11
N THR A 211 -6.55 -27.88 -3.00
CA THR A 211 -7.47 -27.81 -4.15
C THR A 211 -6.97 -28.59 -5.37
N GLY A 212 -5.77 -29.18 -5.31
CA GLY A 212 -5.04 -29.74 -6.45
C GLY A 212 -4.03 -28.77 -7.08
N ARG A 213 -4.11 -27.47 -6.74
CA ARG A 213 -3.18 -26.44 -7.26
C ARG A 213 -2.64 -25.49 -6.19
N GLU A 214 -3.48 -25.17 -5.20
CA GLU A 214 -3.23 -24.13 -4.22
C GLU A 214 -3.85 -24.50 -2.87
N LEU A 215 -3.33 -23.89 -1.79
CA LEU A 215 -3.92 -23.96 -0.46
C LEU A 215 -5.11 -23.00 -0.36
N GLN A 216 -6.14 -23.43 0.34
CA GLN A 216 -7.33 -22.63 0.60
C GLN A 216 -7.81 -22.88 2.02
N ALA A 217 -8.06 -21.84 2.81
CA ALA A 217 -8.64 -22.00 4.14
C ALA A 217 -10.03 -21.35 4.18
N GLN A 218 -11.02 -22.05 4.71
CA GLN A 218 -12.37 -21.51 4.81
C GLN A 218 -13.09 -21.95 6.08
N PHE A 219 -13.96 -21.06 6.55
CA PHE A 219 -14.94 -21.30 7.60
C PHE A 219 -16.33 -20.91 7.07
N GLY A 220 -17.38 -21.55 7.60
CA GLY A 220 -18.76 -21.20 7.32
C GLY A 220 -19.64 -21.41 8.55
N GLY A 221 -20.31 -20.36 9.02
CA GLY A 221 -21.16 -20.41 10.20
C GLY A 221 -22.03 -19.19 10.41
N SER A 222 -22.29 -18.86 11.68
CA SER A 222 -22.93 -17.61 12.10
C SER A 222 -22.05 -16.40 11.80
N HIS A 223 -22.66 -15.21 11.75
CA HIS A 223 -21.92 -13.94 11.62
C HIS A 223 -20.89 -13.79 12.74
N GLU A 224 -21.35 -13.98 13.98
CA GLU A 224 -20.54 -13.87 15.20
C GLU A 224 -19.30 -14.78 15.17
N ASN A 225 -19.46 -16.06 14.80
CA ASN A 225 -18.32 -16.98 14.75
C ASN A 225 -17.35 -16.64 13.61
N ALA A 226 -17.87 -16.15 12.47
CA ALA A 226 -17.03 -15.73 11.35
C ALA A 226 -16.21 -14.49 11.69
N GLU A 227 -16.81 -13.51 12.37
CA GLU A 227 -16.13 -12.31 12.86
C GLU A 227 -15.13 -12.63 13.98
N ARG A 228 -15.49 -13.48 14.94
CA ARG A 228 -14.56 -13.97 15.97
C ARG A 228 -13.33 -14.62 15.35
N LEU A 229 -13.50 -15.50 14.37
CA LEU A 229 -12.39 -16.11 13.63
C LEU A 229 -11.57 -15.04 12.88
N ALA A 230 -12.22 -14.08 12.23
CA ALA A 230 -11.53 -13.01 11.51
C ALA A 230 -10.67 -12.15 12.44
N SER A 231 -11.17 -11.80 13.63
CA SER A 231 -10.41 -11.07 14.65
C SER A 231 -9.19 -11.85 15.15
N ILE A 232 -9.32 -13.17 15.36
CA ILE A 232 -8.16 -14.03 15.72
C ILE A 232 -7.13 -14.02 14.57
N ILE A 233 -7.57 -14.21 13.32
CA ILE A 233 -6.66 -14.18 12.17
C ILE A 233 -5.94 -12.82 12.06
N ARG A 234 -6.66 -11.71 12.27
CA ARG A 234 -6.07 -10.35 12.29
C ARG A 234 -5.04 -10.19 13.40
N ALA A 235 -5.34 -10.66 14.61
CA ALA A 235 -4.40 -10.65 15.73
C ALA A 235 -3.14 -11.48 15.43
N LEU A 236 -3.25 -12.56 14.64
CA LEU A 236 -2.11 -13.35 14.17
C LEU A 236 -1.32 -12.71 13.00
N GLY A 237 -1.67 -11.48 12.61
CA GLY A 237 -1.05 -10.74 11.50
C GLY A 237 -1.64 -11.06 10.12
N GLY A 238 -2.75 -11.79 10.06
CA GLY A 238 -3.44 -12.13 8.83
C GLY A 238 -4.45 -11.09 8.35
N LYS A 239 -4.87 -11.22 7.08
CA LYS A 239 -6.03 -10.50 6.54
C LYS A 239 -7.20 -11.46 6.42
N ALA A 240 -8.32 -11.16 7.07
CA ALA A 240 -9.54 -11.94 6.98
C ALA A 240 -10.74 -11.02 6.70
N GLU A 241 -11.44 -11.33 5.61
CA GLU A 241 -12.72 -10.71 5.24
C GLU A 241 -13.87 -11.67 5.50
N VAL A 242 -14.93 -11.15 6.12
CA VAL A 242 -16.17 -11.87 6.40
C VAL A 242 -17.18 -11.51 5.33
N LYS A 243 -17.72 -12.52 4.64
CA LYS A 243 -18.69 -12.33 3.55
C LYS A 243 -19.91 -13.21 3.73
N ARG A 244 -21.10 -12.63 3.50
CA ARG A 244 -22.34 -13.38 3.46
C ARG A 244 -22.48 -14.10 2.12
N ILE A 245 -22.56 -15.43 2.15
CA ILE A 245 -22.79 -16.27 0.98
C ILE A 245 -24.05 -17.11 1.23
N GLY A 246 -25.16 -16.70 0.61
CA GLY A 246 -26.47 -17.28 0.85
C GLY A 246 -26.94 -17.05 2.30
N LYS A 247 -27.13 -18.14 3.04
CA LYS A 247 -27.56 -18.11 4.45
C LYS A 247 -26.40 -18.20 5.46
N VAL A 248 -25.16 -18.32 4.99
CA VAL A 248 -23.99 -18.59 5.83
C VAL A 248 -22.98 -17.46 5.69
N TRP A 249 -22.34 -17.10 6.80
CA TRP A 249 -21.20 -16.18 6.81
C TRP A 249 -19.91 -16.95 6.67
N ARG A 250 -19.05 -16.52 5.75
CA ARG A 250 -17.79 -17.19 5.44
C ARG A 250 -16.60 -16.29 5.67
N THR A 251 -15.56 -16.88 6.24
CA THR A 251 -14.20 -16.35 6.27
C THR A 251 -13.38 -17.20 5.30
N TRP A 252 -12.67 -16.56 4.36
CA TRP A 252 -11.94 -17.26 3.31
C TRP A 252 -10.53 -16.67 3.15
N LEU A 253 -9.52 -17.53 3.18
CA LEU A 253 -8.12 -17.21 2.93
C LEU A 253 -7.62 -17.95 1.67
N THR A 254 -6.93 -17.21 0.82
CA THR A 254 -6.14 -17.75 -0.30
C THR A 254 -4.79 -18.28 0.17
N THR A 255 -4.00 -18.89 -0.73
CA THR A 255 -2.63 -19.30 -0.40
C THR A 255 -1.79 -18.13 0.10
N ASP A 256 -1.89 -16.97 -0.56
CA ASP A 256 -1.16 -15.77 -0.16
C ASP A 256 -1.61 -15.26 1.21
N ASP A 257 -2.91 -15.31 1.51
CA ASP A 257 -3.44 -14.92 2.83
C ASP A 257 -2.99 -15.89 3.93
N ILE A 258 -2.95 -17.19 3.65
CA ILE A 258 -2.42 -18.22 4.57
C ILE A 258 -0.94 -17.98 4.86
N ILE A 259 -0.17 -17.65 3.83
CA ILE A 259 1.24 -17.28 3.93
C ILE A 259 1.39 -15.88 4.55
N ALA A 260 0.40 -15.00 4.55
CA ALA A 260 0.55 -13.70 5.22
C ALA A 260 0.63 -13.84 6.75
N ILE A 261 0.01 -14.87 7.34
CA ILE A 261 -0.01 -15.10 8.79
C ILE A 261 1.34 -15.62 9.25
N ARG A 262 1.98 -14.93 10.21
CA ARG A 262 3.38 -15.21 10.64
C ARG A 262 3.51 -15.82 12.03
N HIS A 263 2.40 -16.10 12.70
CA HIS A 263 2.40 -16.74 14.00
C HIS A 263 2.94 -18.18 13.93
N ASP A 264 3.89 -18.54 14.80
CA ASP A 264 4.61 -19.82 14.76
C ASP A 264 3.66 -21.03 14.83
N GLY A 265 2.67 -20.98 15.72
CA GLY A 265 1.67 -22.05 15.82
C GLY A 265 0.87 -22.25 14.53
N TRP A 266 0.56 -21.16 13.83
CA TRP A 266 -0.13 -21.23 12.53
C TRP A 266 0.78 -21.82 11.45
N LEU A 267 2.02 -21.34 11.36
CA LEU A 267 2.98 -21.82 10.38
C LEU A 267 3.29 -23.29 10.58
N ASN A 268 3.46 -23.74 11.82
CA ASN A 268 3.66 -25.16 12.15
C ASN A 268 2.44 -26.01 11.78
N ALA A 269 1.23 -25.52 12.05
CA ALA A 269 0.00 -26.20 11.65
C ALA A 269 -0.07 -26.36 10.12
N VAL A 270 0.13 -25.28 9.36
CA VAL A 270 0.04 -25.33 7.88
C VAL A 270 1.20 -26.13 7.27
N ARG A 271 2.43 -26.00 7.80
CA ARG A 271 3.59 -26.80 7.38
C ARG A 271 3.33 -28.28 7.60
N GLY A 272 2.84 -28.68 8.79
CA GLY A 272 2.49 -30.07 9.06
C GLY A 272 1.41 -30.63 8.12
N PHE A 273 0.47 -29.79 7.67
CA PHE A 273 -0.49 -30.18 6.62
C PHE A 273 0.22 -30.42 5.27
N VAL A 274 1.12 -29.53 4.85
CA VAL A 274 1.90 -29.67 3.61
C VAL A 274 2.83 -30.91 3.65
N ASP A 275 3.49 -31.14 4.77
CA ASP A 275 4.34 -32.32 5.00
C ASP A 275 3.55 -33.62 4.86
N GLU A 276 2.34 -33.70 5.45
CA GLU A 276 1.47 -34.87 5.31
C GLU A 276 0.94 -35.06 3.88
N LEU A 277 0.67 -33.96 3.14
CA LEU A 277 0.30 -34.06 1.73
C LEU A 277 1.42 -34.69 0.90
N TYR A 278 2.67 -34.26 1.11
CA TYR A 278 3.84 -34.81 0.41
C TYR A 278 4.11 -36.26 0.83
N GLY A 279 4.06 -36.55 2.14
CA GLY A 279 4.25 -37.89 2.68
C GLY A 279 3.23 -38.91 2.16
N LYS A 280 2.00 -38.49 1.83
CA LYS A 280 0.98 -39.33 1.17
C LYS A 280 1.01 -39.29 -0.37
N GLY A 281 1.98 -38.60 -0.97
CA GLY A 281 2.12 -38.49 -2.43
C GLY A 281 1.01 -37.69 -3.12
N LEU A 282 0.31 -36.81 -2.39
CA LEU A 282 -0.78 -35.97 -2.92
C LEU A 282 -0.26 -34.69 -3.62
N ILE A 283 1.01 -34.36 -3.39
CA ILE A 283 1.76 -33.30 -4.07
C ILE A 283 3.14 -33.83 -4.46
N ASP A 284 3.68 -33.33 -5.57
CA ASP A 284 5.04 -33.64 -6.00
C ASP A 284 6.10 -32.84 -5.21
N LYS A 285 7.36 -33.19 -5.43
CA LYS A 285 8.51 -32.60 -4.75
C LYS A 285 8.65 -31.11 -5.06
N ASP A 286 8.50 -30.71 -6.32
CA ASP A 286 8.67 -29.32 -6.74
C ASP A 286 7.61 -28.43 -6.08
N LYS A 287 6.37 -28.92 -6.00
CA LYS A 287 5.27 -28.22 -5.35
C LYS A 287 5.43 -28.17 -3.83
N TYR A 288 5.91 -29.26 -3.22
CA TYR A 288 6.26 -29.29 -1.81
C TYR A 288 7.34 -28.24 -1.48
N GLU A 289 8.46 -28.24 -2.20
CA GLU A 289 9.55 -27.29 -2.00
C GLU A 289 9.09 -25.84 -2.21
N GLN A 290 8.24 -25.60 -3.20
CA GLN A 290 7.62 -24.29 -3.41
C GLN A 290 6.81 -23.85 -2.19
N LEU A 291 5.87 -24.69 -1.71
CA LEU A 291 4.98 -24.33 -0.60
C LEU A 291 5.74 -24.15 0.71
N VAL A 292 6.73 -25.00 1.00
CA VAL A 292 7.59 -24.86 2.17
C VAL A 292 8.37 -23.55 2.12
N ARG A 293 9.02 -23.24 0.99
CA ARG A 293 9.73 -21.97 0.80
C ARG A 293 8.80 -20.78 0.98
N ASP A 294 7.59 -20.83 0.42
CA ASP A 294 6.63 -19.75 0.52
C ASP A 294 6.14 -19.56 1.98
N LEU A 295 5.91 -20.65 2.72
CA LEU A 295 5.57 -20.60 4.14
C LEU A 295 6.71 -20.02 4.99
N GLU A 296 7.96 -20.41 4.73
CA GLU A 296 9.14 -19.92 5.45
C GLU A 296 9.41 -18.44 5.15
N THR A 297 9.32 -18.03 3.89
CA THR A 297 9.71 -16.69 3.46
C THR A 297 8.59 -15.64 3.60
N GLY A 298 7.32 -16.04 3.75
CA GLY A 298 6.19 -15.12 3.94
C GLY A 298 5.73 -14.43 2.66
N PRO A 299 4.80 -13.46 2.70
CA PRO A 299 4.17 -12.91 1.49
C PRO A 299 5.20 -12.23 0.57
N ASN A 300 4.94 -12.25 -0.74
CA ASN A 300 5.76 -11.57 -1.75
C ASN A 300 5.13 -10.26 -2.24
N THR A 301 4.21 -9.67 -1.48
CA THR A 301 3.47 -8.48 -1.89
C THR A 301 3.85 -7.25 -1.08
N VAL A 302 3.72 -6.08 -1.70
CA VAL A 302 3.93 -4.75 -1.10
C VAL A 302 2.80 -3.82 -1.54
N LYS A 303 2.39 -2.86 -0.71
CA LYS A 303 1.25 -1.97 -1.01
C LYS A 303 1.71 -0.53 -1.24
N PHE A 304 1.22 0.09 -2.31
CA PHE A 304 1.41 1.51 -2.58
C PHE A 304 0.21 2.09 -3.34
N ALA A 305 -0.21 3.31 -2.97
CA ALA A 305 -1.37 3.98 -3.56
C ALA A 305 -2.65 3.13 -3.47
N GLY A 306 -2.82 2.37 -2.39
CA GLY A 306 -3.95 1.44 -2.24
C GLY A 306 -3.86 0.16 -3.09
N VAL A 307 -2.83 -0.01 -3.93
CA VAL A 307 -2.65 -1.16 -4.82
C VAL A 307 -1.63 -2.14 -4.24
N GLU A 308 -1.94 -3.43 -4.26
CA GLU A 308 -1.06 -4.50 -3.80
C GLU A 308 -0.26 -5.09 -4.98
N PHE A 309 1.05 -4.88 -4.96
CA PHE A 309 1.99 -5.32 -5.99
C PHE A 309 2.71 -6.59 -5.57
N THR A 310 2.83 -7.55 -6.47
CA THR A 310 3.71 -8.70 -6.32
C THR A 310 5.15 -8.29 -6.65
N VAL A 311 6.07 -8.70 -5.79
CA VAL A 311 7.52 -8.53 -5.93
C VAL A 311 8.13 -9.85 -6.38
N ASN A 312 8.97 -9.78 -7.40
CA ASN A 312 9.81 -10.90 -7.81
C ASN A 312 11.20 -10.41 -8.22
N TYR A 313 12.18 -11.30 -8.15
CA TYR A 313 13.55 -11.03 -8.52
C TYR A 313 14.15 -12.22 -9.26
N GLU A 314 14.58 -11.95 -10.49
CA GLU A 314 15.40 -12.85 -11.30
C GLU A 314 16.75 -12.14 -11.54
N ASN A 315 16.81 -11.32 -12.60
CA ASN A 315 17.98 -10.46 -12.92
C ASN A 315 17.67 -8.96 -12.75
N LYS A 316 16.41 -8.64 -12.45
CA LYS A 316 15.90 -7.29 -12.21
C LYS A 316 14.78 -7.36 -11.18
N ILE A 317 14.60 -6.27 -10.44
CA ILE A 317 13.48 -6.14 -9.50
C ILE A 317 12.20 -5.94 -10.32
N MET A 318 11.20 -6.80 -10.10
CA MET A 318 9.90 -6.72 -10.75
C MET A 318 8.84 -6.45 -9.70
N VAL A 319 8.24 -5.26 -9.75
CA VAL A 319 7.09 -4.87 -8.91
C VAL A 319 5.89 -4.73 -9.83
N LYS A 320 4.96 -5.69 -9.77
CA LYS A 320 3.86 -5.80 -10.72
C LYS A 320 2.50 -6.08 -10.08
N TYR A 321 1.46 -5.51 -10.66
CA TYR A 321 0.07 -5.76 -10.30
C TYR A 321 -0.67 -6.36 -11.50
N HIS A 322 -1.50 -7.38 -11.25
CA HIS A 322 -2.33 -8.03 -12.28
C HIS A 322 -3.81 -7.72 -12.04
N PRO A 323 -4.34 -6.62 -12.61
CA PRO A 323 -5.76 -6.32 -12.49
C PRO A 323 -6.62 -7.42 -13.12
N ARG A 324 -7.68 -7.81 -12.40
CA ARG A 324 -8.63 -8.85 -12.87
C ARG A 324 -9.54 -8.37 -14.00
N ASN A 325 -9.68 -7.07 -14.18
CA ASN A 325 -10.52 -6.44 -15.19
C ASN A 325 -10.06 -5.01 -15.49
N GLU A 326 -10.66 -4.40 -16.51
CA GLU A 326 -10.31 -3.06 -16.98
C GLU A 326 -10.60 -1.95 -15.95
N ASN A 327 -11.66 -2.09 -15.15
CA ASN A 327 -11.99 -1.13 -14.11
C ASN A 327 -10.91 -1.13 -13.01
N ALA A 328 -10.46 -2.30 -12.57
CA ALA A 328 -9.37 -2.44 -11.61
C ALA A 328 -8.04 -1.89 -12.16
N LYS A 329 -7.77 -2.10 -13.45
CA LYS A 329 -6.62 -1.51 -14.14
C LYS A 329 -6.70 0.02 -14.12
N ASN A 330 -7.83 0.60 -14.54
CA ASN A 330 -8.02 2.06 -14.55
C ASN A 330 -7.94 2.65 -13.15
N ALA A 331 -8.51 1.98 -12.14
CA ALA A 331 -8.43 2.39 -10.75
C ALA A 331 -6.98 2.43 -10.24
N ALA A 332 -6.19 1.39 -10.53
CA ALA A 332 -4.77 1.34 -10.15
C ALA A 332 -3.96 2.45 -10.85
N VAL A 333 -4.16 2.66 -12.16
CA VAL A 333 -3.49 3.72 -12.93
C VAL A 333 -3.84 5.10 -12.37
N ASN A 334 -5.12 5.37 -12.12
CA ASN A 334 -5.58 6.63 -11.54
C ASN A 334 -5.01 6.85 -10.13
N ALA A 335 -4.93 5.81 -9.31
CA ALA A 335 -4.35 5.90 -7.97
C ALA A 335 -2.85 6.26 -8.01
N LEU A 336 -2.07 5.62 -8.90
CA LEU A 336 -0.65 5.93 -9.08
C LEU A 336 -0.45 7.38 -9.59
N MET A 337 -1.27 7.81 -10.56
CA MET A 337 -1.23 9.19 -11.07
C MET A 337 -1.61 10.22 -10.01
N ALA A 338 -2.60 9.91 -9.16
CA ALA A 338 -3.00 10.77 -8.05
C ALA A 338 -1.88 10.95 -7.01
N ARG A 339 -0.94 9.99 -6.91
CA ARG A 339 0.28 10.12 -6.10
C ARG A 339 1.39 10.88 -6.79
N GLY A 340 1.22 11.33 -8.04
CA GLY A 340 2.22 12.06 -8.82
C GLY A 340 3.07 11.19 -9.74
N LEU A 341 2.77 9.89 -9.87
CA LEU A 341 3.49 9.02 -10.80
C LEU A 341 2.99 9.17 -12.24
N ARG A 342 3.89 9.06 -13.23
CA ARG A 342 3.56 9.21 -14.66
C ARG A 342 3.64 7.89 -15.41
N GLU A 343 2.58 7.56 -16.15
CA GLU A 343 2.57 6.41 -17.06
C GLU A 343 3.62 6.58 -18.16
N GLY A 344 4.30 5.50 -18.52
CA GLY A 344 5.39 5.47 -19.51
C GLY A 344 6.76 5.91 -18.96
N VAL A 345 6.80 6.49 -17.75
CA VAL A 345 8.04 6.89 -17.07
C VAL A 345 8.21 6.14 -15.75
N HIS A 346 7.30 6.36 -14.81
CA HIS A 346 7.36 5.81 -13.45
C HIS A 346 6.67 4.43 -13.36
N PHE A 347 5.69 4.18 -14.21
CA PHE A 347 5.06 2.87 -14.35
C PHE A 347 4.66 2.62 -15.79
N THR A 348 4.49 1.36 -16.18
CA THR A 348 3.98 0.97 -17.50
C THR A 348 2.78 0.06 -17.37
N VAL A 349 1.86 0.17 -18.32
CA VAL A 349 0.71 -0.73 -18.44
C VAL A 349 0.91 -1.57 -19.70
N THR A 350 0.97 -2.88 -19.52
CA THR A 350 0.97 -3.84 -20.62
C THR A 350 -0.37 -4.52 -20.67
N THR A 351 -0.87 -4.71 -21.90
CA THR A 351 -2.06 -5.50 -22.16
C THR A 351 -1.62 -6.69 -22.98
N GLU A 352 -1.79 -7.88 -22.42
CA GLU A 352 -1.47 -9.13 -23.09
C GLU A 352 -2.74 -9.98 -23.22
N GLY A 353 -2.74 -10.94 -24.15
CA GLY A 353 -3.87 -11.83 -24.40
C GLY A 353 -4.57 -11.59 -25.74
N THR A 354 -5.52 -12.46 -26.05
CA THR A 354 -6.26 -12.38 -27.32
C THR A 354 -7.30 -11.28 -27.27
N GLU A 355 -7.58 -10.63 -28.42
CA GLU A 355 -8.69 -9.68 -28.59
C GLU A 355 -10.04 -10.42 -28.62
N ARG A 356 -10.32 -11.19 -27.57
CA ARG A 356 -11.51 -11.99 -27.42
C ARG A 356 -12.16 -11.75 -26.06
N TYR A 357 -13.46 -11.99 -26.03
CA TYR A 357 -14.31 -11.93 -24.86
C TYR A 357 -14.97 -13.29 -24.68
N GLU A 358 -15.13 -13.71 -23.44
CA GLU A 358 -15.94 -14.85 -23.03
C GLU A 358 -17.24 -14.33 -22.42
N ILE A 359 -18.36 -14.66 -23.05
CA ILE A 359 -19.68 -14.43 -22.49
C ILE A 359 -20.13 -15.73 -21.82
N ARG A 360 -20.21 -15.73 -20.49
CA ARG A 360 -20.68 -16.87 -19.71
C ARG A 360 -22.16 -16.71 -19.45
N VAL A 361 -22.95 -17.71 -19.84
CA VAL A 361 -24.42 -17.67 -19.73
C VAL A 361 -24.89 -18.69 -18.70
N THR A 362 -25.94 -18.36 -17.96
CA THR A 362 -26.55 -19.30 -17.00
C THR A 362 -27.16 -20.51 -17.72
N LYS A 363 -27.40 -21.60 -16.98
CA LYS A 363 -27.96 -22.82 -17.58
C LYS A 363 -29.32 -22.55 -18.22
N GLU A 364 -30.12 -21.75 -17.52
CA GLU A 364 -31.51 -21.43 -17.84
C GLU A 364 -31.60 -20.50 -19.05
N ALA A 365 -30.61 -19.61 -19.23
CA ALA A 365 -30.58 -18.66 -20.32
C ALA A 365 -29.80 -19.14 -21.56
N PHE A 366 -29.05 -20.25 -21.47
CA PHE A 366 -28.10 -20.64 -22.52
C PHE A 366 -28.76 -20.90 -23.87
N VAL A 367 -29.85 -21.68 -23.91
CA VAL A 367 -30.57 -21.96 -25.16
C VAL A 367 -31.12 -20.68 -25.78
N LYS A 368 -31.77 -19.86 -24.95
CA LYS A 368 -32.31 -18.55 -25.36
C LYS A 368 -31.23 -17.60 -25.86
N ALA A 369 -30.03 -17.65 -25.28
CA ALA A 369 -28.88 -16.85 -25.71
C ALA A 369 -28.40 -17.30 -27.09
N ILE A 370 -28.27 -18.60 -27.35
CA ILE A 370 -27.88 -19.09 -28.67
C ILE A 370 -28.94 -18.76 -29.72
N ASP A 371 -30.23 -18.97 -29.41
CA ASP A 371 -31.34 -18.62 -30.30
C ASP A 371 -31.33 -17.12 -30.65
N ALA A 372 -31.07 -16.25 -29.67
CA ALA A 372 -30.98 -14.81 -29.87
C ALA A 372 -29.87 -14.41 -30.85
N LEU A 373 -28.71 -15.07 -30.79
CA LEU A 373 -27.59 -14.81 -31.70
C LEU A 373 -27.92 -15.26 -33.12
N VAL A 374 -28.51 -16.44 -33.28
CA VAL A 374 -28.96 -16.96 -34.59
C VAL A 374 -30.02 -16.06 -35.21
N HIS A 375 -31.04 -15.65 -34.44
CA HIS A 375 -32.09 -14.74 -34.92
C HIS A 375 -31.57 -13.33 -35.27
N SER A 376 -30.44 -12.93 -34.70
CA SER A 376 -29.78 -11.65 -35.02
C SER A 376 -28.86 -11.73 -36.25
N GLY A 377 -28.87 -12.86 -36.97
CA GLY A 377 -28.03 -13.07 -38.16
C GLY A 377 -26.56 -13.29 -37.85
N LEU A 378 -26.22 -13.63 -36.60
CA LEU A 378 -24.83 -13.87 -36.19
C LEU A 378 -24.49 -15.35 -36.38
N GLU A 379 -23.52 -15.62 -37.25
CA GLU A 379 -23.00 -16.96 -37.53
C GLU A 379 -21.92 -17.42 -36.53
N GLU A 380 -22.06 -18.64 -36.01
CA GLU A 380 -21.03 -19.35 -35.25
C GLU A 380 -19.83 -19.71 -36.16
N GLY A 381 -18.61 -19.59 -35.65
CA GLY A 381 -17.35 -19.71 -36.39
C GLY A 381 -16.88 -18.40 -37.03
N LYS A 382 -17.79 -17.49 -37.38
CA LYS A 382 -17.48 -16.18 -37.99
C LYS A 382 -17.53 -15.04 -36.97
N HIS A 383 -18.61 -14.95 -36.19
CA HIS A 383 -18.83 -13.86 -35.23
C HIS A 383 -18.56 -14.30 -33.78
N TYR A 384 -18.87 -15.56 -33.44
CA TYR A 384 -18.61 -16.16 -32.13
C TYR A 384 -18.31 -17.66 -32.21
N SER A 385 -17.89 -18.28 -31.11
CA SER A 385 -17.73 -19.73 -30.97
C SER A 385 -18.39 -20.21 -29.68
N VAL A 386 -19.08 -21.34 -29.70
CA VAL A 386 -19.82 -21.84 -28.54
C VAL A 386 -19.10 -23.03 -27.90
N TYR A 387 -18.81 -22.88 -26.60
CA TYR A 387 -18.32 -23.97 -25.76
C TYR A 387 -19.46 -24.47 -24.87
N GLY A 388 -20.35 -25.30 -25.44
CA GLY A 388 -21.59 -25.75 -24.81
C GLY A 388 -21.42 -26.40 -23.44
N LYS A 389 -20.35 -27.20 -23.25
CA LYS A 389 -20.02 -27.84 -21.96
C LYS A 389 -19.85 -26.82 -20.83
N TRP A 390 -19.29 -25.66 -21.14
CA TRP A 390 -18.99 -24.60 -20.17
C TRP A 390 -19.99 -23.44 -20.23
N ARG A 391 -20.94 -23.47 -21.18
CA ARG A 391 -21.90 -22.37 -21.47
C ARG A 391 -21.18 -21.04 -21.72
N ILE A 392 -20.09 -21.10 -22.47
CA ILE A 392 -19.26 -19.95 -22.83
C ILE A 392 -19.43 -19.66 -24.32
N ILE A 393 -19.70 -18.41 -24.65
CA ILE A 393 -19.70 -17.89 -26.02
C ILE A 393 -18.43 -17.04 -26.15
N SER A 394 -17.46 -17.48 -26.94
CA SER A 394 -16.24 -16.74 -27.23
C SER A 394 -16.46 -15.81 -28.41
N VAL A 395 -16.08 -14.55 -28.28
CA VAL A 395 -16.41 -13.47 -29.22
C VAL A 395 -15.16 -12.66 -29.50
N LYS A 396 -14.92 -12.22 -30.73
CA LYS A 396 -13.86 -11.24 -31.03
C LYS A 396 -14.22 -9.85 -30.50
N ALA A 397 -13.23 -9.04 -30.15
CA ALA A 397 -13.45 -7.70 -29.60
C ALA A 397 -14.36 -6.83 -30.49
N GLU A 398 -14.18 -6.88 -31.80
CA GLU A 398 -14.99 -6.16 -32.80
C GLU A 398 -16.48 -6.57 -32.82
N GLN A 399 -16.80 -7.79 -32.40
CA GLN A 399 -18.17 -8.33 -32.38
C GLN A 399 -18.82 -8.26 -31.01
N LYS A 400 -18.06 -7.95 -29.95
CA LYS A 400 -18.52 -7.99 -28.55
C LYS A 400 -19.82 -7.21 -28.35
N ASP A 401 -19.85 -5.94 -28.73
CA ASP A 401 -21.01 -5.09 -28.44
C ASP A 401 -22.22 -5.50 -29.28
N VAL A 402 -22.02 -5.99 -30.52
CA VAL A 402 -23.08 -6.55 -31.36
C VAL A 402 -23.74 -7.77 -30.69
N ILE A 403 -22.92 -8.69 -30.18
CA ILE A 403 -23.40 -9.90 -29.50
C ILE A 403 -24.09 -9.55 -28.17
N VAL A 404 -23.51 -8.67 -27.36
CA VAL A 404 -24.12 -8.24 -26.09
C VAL A 404 -25.46 -7.55 -26.33
N ASN A 405 -25.57 -6.72 -27.36
CA ASN A 405 -26.82 -6.06 -27.71
C ASN A 405 -27.87 -7.04 -28.22
N ALA A 406 -27.50 -8.06 -29.01
CA ALA A 406 -28.39 -9.13 -29.44
C ALA A 406 -28.97 -9.91 -28.23
N LEU A 407 -28.13 -10.25 -27.25
CA LEU A 407 -28.58 -10.92 -26.01
C LEU A 407 -29.55 -10.02 -25.21
N LYS A 408 -29.23 -8.73 -25.07
CA LYS A 408 -30.11 -7.75 -24.40
C LYS A 408 -31.44 -7.57 -25.13
N ALA A 409 -31.43 -7.52 -26.46
CA ALA A 409 -32.64 -7.41 -27.29
C ALA A 409 -33.56 -8.63 -27.14
N ALA A 410 -33.02 -9.83 -26.89
CA ALA A 410 -33.79 -11.01 -26.55
C ALA A 410 -34.31 -11.02 -25.09
N GLY A 411 -34.10 -9.94 -24.34
CA GLY A 411 -34.55 -9.78 -22.97
C GLY A 411 -33.66 -10.49 -21.93
N LEU A 412 -32.43 -10.85 -22.28
CA LEU A 412 -31.45 -11.36 -21.31
C LEU A 412 -30.73 -10.19 -20.62
N LYS A 413 -30.54 -10.30 -19.31
CA LYS A 413 -29.93 -9.25 -18.49
C LYS A 413 -28.49 -9.60 -18.13
N GLU A 414 -27.57 -8.70 -18.46
CA GLU A 414 -26.17 -8.78 -18.03
C GLU A 414 -26.09 -8.74 -16.50
N GLY A 415 -25.28 -9.63 -15.90
CA GLY A 415 -25.17 -9.83 -14.46
C GLY A 415 -26.18 -10.82 -13.86
N ARG A 416 -27.29 -11.12 -14.57
CA ARG A 416 -28.28 -12.15 -14.16
C ARG A 416 -28.21 -13.38 -15.04
N ASP A 417 -28.36 -13.18 -16.35
CA ASP A 417 -28.51 -14.26 -17.33
C ASP A 417 -27.20 -14.54 -18.06
N PHE A 418 -26.36 -13.52 -18.23
CA PHE A 418 -25.00 -13.67 -18.76
C PHE A 418 -24.01 -12.67 -18.16
N THR A 419 -22.73 -12.96 -18.28
CA THR A 419 -21.62 -12.08 -17.87
C THR A 419 -20.57 -12.02 -18.96
N VAL A 420 -20.00 -10.85 -19.21
CA VAL A 420 -18.97 -10.64 -20.23
C VAL A 420 -17.61 -10.53 -19.55
N LYS A 421 -16.66 -11.37 -19.95
CA LYS A 421 -15.29 -11.37 -19.43
C LYS A 421 -14.31 -11.15 -20.57
N SER A 422 -13.40 -10.21 -20.42
CA SER A 422 -12.29 -10.04 -21.38
C SER A 422 -11.27 -11.18 -21.22
N SER A 423 -10.75 -11.70 -22.34
CA SER A 423 -9.58 -12.58 -22.35
C SER A 423 -8.27 -11.80 -22.29
N ARG A 424 -8.31 -10.46 -22.26
CA ARG A 424 -7.14 -9.60 -22.02
C ARG A 424 -6.75 -9.68 -20.55
N TYR A 425 -5.45 -9.84 -20.31
CA TYR A 425 -4.83 -9.71 -19.00
C TYR A 425 -3.96 -8.46 -19.00
N TYR A 426 -4.13 -7.66 -17.96
CA TYR A 426 -3.39 -6.42 -17.78
C TYR A 426 -2.26 -6.66 -16.80
N VAL A 427 -1.13 -5.99 -17.00
CA VAL A 427 -0.05 -5.96 -16.02
C VAL A 427 0.45 -4.52 -15.88
N VAL A 428 0.40 -4.01 -14.65
CA VAL A 428 0.96 -2.70 -14.29
C VAL A 428 2.31 -2.93 -13.62
N TYR A 429 3.37 -2.34 -14.16
CA TYR A 429 4.74 -2.45 -13.64
C TYR A 429 5.23 -1.12 -13.09
N ILE A 430 5.80 -1.11 -11.89
CA ILE A 430 6.59 0.04 -11.41
C ILE A 430 7.99 -0.05 -12.02
N THR A 431 8.45 1.03 -12.66
CA THR A 431 9.80 1.10 -13.25
C THR A 431 10.84 1.48 -12.20
N TYR A 432 12.12 1.40 -12.53
CA TYR A 432 13.18 1.90 -11.64
C TYR A 432 13.08 3.40 -11.39
N ASP A 433 12.65 4.18 -12.39
CA ASP A 433 12.38 5.61 -12.20
C ASP A 433 11.17 5.81 -11.30
N GLY A 434 10.16 4.94 -11.36
CA GLY A 434 9.07 4.92 -10.39
C GLY A 434 9.53 4.62 -8.97
N LEU A 435 10.40 3.62 -8.78
CA LEU A 435 10.97 3.31 -7.45
C LEU A 435 11.78 4.48 -6.90
N ARG A 436 12.57 5.17 -7.74
CA ARG A 436 13.30 6.38 -7.36
C ARG A 436 12.36 7.52 -6.98
N GLU A 437 11.30 7.72 -7.75
CA GLU A 437 10.31 8.75 -7.45
C GLU A 437 9.58 8.47 -6.13
N ILE A 438 9.21 7.21 -5.86
CA ILE A 438 8.64 6.80 -4.57
C ILE A 438 9.66 7.02 -3.44
N GLN A 439 10.95 6.73 -3.66
CA GLN A 439 12.00 7.06 -2.69
C GLN A 439 12.14 8.57 -2.44
N ARG A 440 11.95 9.43 -3.45
CA ARG A 440 11.90 10.90 -3.24
C ARG A 440 10.72 11.29 -2.37
N MET A 441 9.54 10.71 -2.62
CA MET A 441 8.36 10.94 -1.78
C MET A 441 8.67 10.57 -0.32
N ALA A 442 9.27 9.40 -0.09
CA ALA A 442 9.69 8.96 1.23
C ALA A 442 10.66 9.95 1.89
N SER A 443 11.69 10.40 1.17
CA SER A 443 12.65 11.40 1.65
C SER A 443 12.03 12.77 1.94
N ASN A 444 10.89 13.09 1.33
CA ASN A 444 10.11 14.31 1.59
C ASN A 444 9.06 14.14 2.71
N GLY A 445 9.09 13.02 3.45
CA GLY A 445 8.21 12.76 4.60
C GLY A 445 6.92 11.99 4.28
N ASP A 446 6.82 11.39 3.09
CA ASP A 446 5.68 10.53 2.74
C ASP A 446 5.79 9.15 3.41
N MET A 447 5.04 8.97 4.49
CA MET A 447 5.04 7.74 5.31
C MET A 447 4.61 6.49 4.54
N GLU A 448 3.71 6.60 3.55
CA GLU A 448 3.29 5.45 2.75
C GLU A 448 4.41 5.01 1.82
N ALA A 449 5.08 5.98 1.18
CA ALA A 449 6.23 5.72 0.33
C ALA A 449 7.42 5.12 1.12
N GLU A 450 7.69 5.64 2.32
CA GLU A 450 8.73 5.09 3.21
C GLU A 450 8.42 3.64 3.58
N LYS A 451 7.19 3.37 4.00
CA LYS A 451 6.72 2.02 4.33
C LYS A 451 6.86 1.08 3.13
N PHE A 452 6.45 1.51 1.94
CA PHE A 452 6.58 0.72 0.71
C PHE A 452 8.03 0.34 0.39
N ILE A 453 8.98 1.29 0.45
CA ILE A 453 10.39 1.02 0.16
C ILE A 453 10.98 0.05 1.18
N ARG A 454 10.66 0.21 2.47
CA ARG A 454 11.11 -0.68 3.53
C ARG A 454 10.58 -2.11 3.35
N GLU A 455 9.28 -2.25 3.07
CA GLU A 455 8.65 -3.55 2.81
C GLU A 455 9.21 -4.22 1.54
N LEU A 456 9.48 -3.43 0.50
CA LEU A 456 10.10 -3.94 -0.74
C LEU A 456 11.51 -4.49 -0.48
N GLU A 457 12.33 -3.78 0.30
CA GLU A 457 13.66 -4.27 0.68
C GLU A 457 13.58 -5.57 1.47
N ASP A 458 12.69 -5.62 2.47
CA ASP A 458 12.49 -6.78 3.32
C ASP A 458 12.02 -8.01 2.52
N VAL A 459 11.03 -7.85 1.62
CA VAL A 459 10.56 -8.93 0.75
C VAL A 459 11.69 -9.43 -0.16
N LEU A 460 12.46 -8.53 -0.78
CA LEU A 460 13.59 -8.90 -1.63
C LEU A 460 14.66 -9.67 -0.85
N ARG A 461 15.01 -9.19 0.35
CA ARG A 461 16.02 -9.83 1.21
C ARG A 461 15.57 -11.22 1.67
N ARG A 462 14.35 -11.35 2.19
CA ARG A 462 13.81 -12.62 2.71
C ARG A 462 13.63 -13.68 1.63
N ARG A 463 13.17 -13.30 0.42
CA ARG A 463 12.85 -14.25 -0.65
C ARG A 463 13.98 -14.50 -1.65
N HIS A 464 14.86 -13.52 -1.85
CA HIS A 464 15.85 -13.56 -2.92
C HIS A 464 17.28 -13.26 -2.43
N GLY A 465 17.47 -13.06 -1.12
CA GLY A 465 18.76 -12.87 -0.48
C GLY A 465 19.33 -11.45 -0.61
N ASP A 466 20.50 -11.24 0.00
CA ASP A 466 21.14 -9.93 0.08
C ASP A 466 21.53 -9.33 -1.28
N GLY A 467 21.75 -10.17 -2.30
CA GLY A 467 22.02 -9.70 -3.66
C GLY A 467 20.86 -8.87 -4.24
N ALA A 468 19.62 -9.30 -4.00
CA ALA A 468 18.43 -8.59 -4.44
C ALA A 468 18.24 -7.27 -3.66
N ALA A 469 18.48 -7.27 -2.35
CA ALA A 469 18.42 -6.07 -1.51
C ALA A 469 19.50 -5.04 -1.90
N LYS A 470 20.73 -5.52 -2.19
CA LYS A 470 21.80 -4.68 -2.74
C LYS A 470 21.39 -4.06 -4.07
N LYS A 471 20.72 -4.83 -4.94
CA LYS A 471 20.22 -4.29 -6.21
C LYS A 471 19.21 -3.17 -6.01
N LEU A 472 18.31 -3.29 -5.03
CA LEU A 472 17.37 -2.22 -4.70
C LEU A 472 18.13 -0.97 -4.23
N THR A 473 19.13 -1.14 -3.37
CA THR A 473 19.98 -0.04 -2.89
C THR A 473 20.66 0.68 -4.05
N GLU A 474 21.22 -0.05 -5.02
CA GLU A 474 21.79 0.54 -6.24
C GLU A 474 20.77 1.35 -7.06
N VAL A 475 19.55 0.83 -7.20
CA VAL A 475 18.46 1.49 -7.94
C VAL A 475 18.02 2.78 -7.25
N LEU A 476 17.93 2.76 -5.91
CA LEU A 476 17.44 3.88 -5.09
C LEU A 476 18.51 4.91 -4.74
N ARG A 477 19.81 4.54 -4.75
CA ARG A 477 20.94 5.40 -4.39
C ARG A 477 20.88 6.80 -5.02
N PRO A 478 20.60 6.96 -6.34
CA PRO A 478 20.52 8.29 -6.94
C PRO A 478 19.49 9.20 -6.26
N ALA A 479 18.35 8.67 -5.83
CA ALA A 479 17.31 9.43 -5.15
C ALA A 479 17.67 9.76 -3.68
N ARG A 480 18.43 8.87 -3.01
CA ARG A 480 18.88 9.07 -1.61
C ARG A 480 20.01 10.10 -1.48
N GLU A 481 20.85 10.22 -2.51
CA GLU A 481 22.00 11.14 -2.54
C GLU A 481 21.64 12.54 -3.09
N GLU A 482 20.37 12.82 -3.41
CA GLU A 482 19.96 14.11 -3.96
C GLU A 482 20.18 15.26 -2.96
N GLY A 483 20.96 16.26 -3.36
CA GLY A 483 21.28 17.43 -2.54
C GLY A 483 22.20 17.17 -1.34
N THR A 484 22.89 16.03 -1.25
CA THR A 484 23.77 15.67 -0.13
C THR A 484 25.23 16.07 -0.34
N VAL A 485 25.64 16.37 -1.58
CA VAL A 485 27.03 16.72 -1.89
C VAL A 485 27.24 18.22 -1.76
N ASP A 486 28.07 18.60 -0.80
CA ASP A 486 28.56 19.96 -0.61
C ASP A 486 29.83 20.23 -1.43
N LEU A 487 30.08 21.52 -1.68
CA LEU A 487 31.30 22.01 -2.33
C LEU A 487 32.27 22.55 -1.25
N PRO A 488 33.59 22.49 -1.48
CA PRO A 488 34.26 22.10 -2.72
C PRO A 488 34.42 20.58 -2.91
N LEU A 489 34.25 20.10 -4.13
CA LEU A 489 34.40 18.68 -4.51
C LEU A 489 35.79 18.42 -5.12
N ALA A 490 36.55 17.49 -4.56
CA ALA A 490 37.85 17.08 -5.09
C ALA A 490 37.72 16.27 -6.39
N VAL A 491 38.59 16.56 -7.36
CA VAL A 491 38.69 15.87 -8.66
C VAL A 491 40.07 15.24 -8.75
N TYR A 492 40.11 13.94 -9.00
CA TYR A 492 41.34 13.16 -9.08
C TYR A 492 41.58 12.66 -10.50
N ASP A 493 42.85 12.46 -10.87
CA ASP A 493 43.21 11.71 -12.08
C ASP A 493 43.14 10.18 -11.84
N ASP A 494 43.33 9.38 -12.89
CA ASP A 494 43.36 7.91 -12.83
C ASP A 494 44.46 7.34 -11.91
N ARG A 495 45.43 8.17 -11.52
CA ARG A 495 46.54 7.82 -10.62
C ARG A 495 46.27 8.26 -9.17
N GLY A 496 45.12 8.87 -8.90
CA GLY A 496 44.72 9.34 -7.57
C GLY A 496 45.30 10.70 -7.16
N ASN A 497 45.92 11.45 -8.08
CA ASN A 497 46.42 12.79 -7.80
C ASN A 497 45.29 13.80 -7.85
N LEU A 498 45.25 14.74 -6.90
CA LEU A 498 44.29 15.85 -6.92
C LEU A 498 44.65 16.82 -8.06
N ILE A 499 43.78 16.94 -9.06
CA ILE A 499 44.01 17.77 -10.25
C ILE A 499 43.09 18.99 -10.35
N ALA A 500 41.97 19.00 -9.62
CA ALA A 500 41.10 20.17 -9.47
C ALA A 500 40.22 20.06 -8.22
N ARG A 501 39.60 21.18 -7.83
CA ARG A 501 38.48 21.23 -6.88
C ARG A 501 37.34 22.00 -7.52
N VAL A 502 36.16 21.40 -7.64
CA VAL A 502 34.95 22.14 -8.02
C VAL A 502 34.54 22.99 -6.83
N VAL A 503 34.57 24.31 -6.97
CA VAL A 503 34.35 25.26 -5.88
C VAL A 503 32.97 25.90 -5.93
N ASP A 504 32.34 25.97 -7.10
CA ASP A 504 31.00 26.53 -7.27
C ASP A 504 30.23 25.87 -8.43
N LEU A 505 28.92 25.79 -8.29
CA LEU A 505 27.98 25.27 -9.29
C LEU A 505 26.82 26.25 -9.43
N LYS A 506 26.74 26.93 -10.58
CA LYS A 506 25.66 27.87 -10.90
C LYS A 506 24.77 27.34 -12.01
N CYS A 507 23.50 27.70 -11.95
CA CYS A 507 22.51 27.37 -12.95
C CYS A 507 21.84 28.64 -13.51
N GLU A 508 21.62 28.65 -14.82
CA GLU A 508 20.91 29.73 -15.52
C GLU A 508 19.91 29.11 -16.50
N PHE A 509 18.69 29.66 -16.55
CA PHE A 509 17.75 29.36 -17.62
C PHE A 509 18.04 30.24 -18.82
N VAL A 510 17.97 29.67 -20.02
CA VAL A 510 18.40 30.34 -21.24
C VAL A 510 17.36 30.10 -22.33
N LYS A 511 16.98 31.14 -23.07
CA LYS A 511 16.01 31.03 -24.18
C LYS A 511 16.70 31.22 -25.54
N GLY A 512 16.50 30.29 -26.50
CA GLY A 512 16.93 30.48 -27.89
C GLY A 512 16.99 29.22 -28.76
N LYS A 513 16.80 29.38 -30.09
CA LYS A 513 16.89 28.32 -31.11
C LYS A 513 18.34 28.02 -31.52
N GLN A 514 18.66 26.75 -31.76
CA GLN A 514 19.98 26.34 -32.28
C GLN A 514 20.05 26.33 -33.82
N ARG A 515 18.95 26.66 -34.51
CA ARG A 515 18.90 26.65 -35.98
C ARG A 515 19.19 28.03 -36.54
N SER A 516 20.41 28.17 -37.04
CA SER A 516 20.96 29.25 -37.89
C SER A 516 21.13 30.65 -37.27
N LYS A 517 22.41 31.07 -37.24
CA LYS A 517 22.95 32.43 -36.99
C LYS A 517 22.67 33.06 -35.61
N ARG A 518 23.71 32.99 -34.75
CA ARG A 518 24.17 34.03 -33.81
C ARG A 518 23.09 34.97 -33.19
N LEU A 519 21.99 34.45 -32.64
CA LEU A 519 21.36 35.18 -31.54
C LEU A 519 21.97 34.66 -30.24
N ALA A 520 22.64 35.54 -29.52
CA ALA A 520 23.19 35.26 -28.21
C ALA A 520 22.05 34.79 -27.29
N SER A 521 22.11 33.52 -26.90
CA SER A 521 21.35 32.90 -25.82
C SER A 521 21.23 33.84 -24.61
N GLN A 522 20.05 34.43 -24.37
CA GLN A 522 19.83 35.38 -23.26
C GLN A 522 19.43 34.61 -21.98
N PRO A 523 20.08 34.90 -20.83
CA PRO A 523 19.64 34.41 -19.53
C PRO A 523 18.24 34.95 -19.19
N VAL A 524 17.39 34.09 -18.64
CA VAL A 524 16.04 34.42 -18.18
C VAL A 524 15.83 33.86 -16.78
N SER A 525 14.93 34.46 -16.00
CA SER A 525 14.61 33.99 -14.64
C SER A 525 13.78 32.69 -14.65
N GLN A 526 13.06 32.44 -15.74
CA GLN A 526 12.28 31.23 -15.98
C GLN A 526 12.02 31.03 -17.49
N CYS A 527 11.94 29.79 -17.94
CA CYS A 527 11.43 29.44 -19.27
C CYS A 527 10.78 28.06 -19.27
N ALA A 528 9.96 27.80 -20.29
CA ALA A 528 9.33 26.51 -20.57
C ALA A 528 9.21 26.31 -22.09
N GLY A 529 9.05 25.06 -22.53
CA GLY A 529 8.94 24.70 -23.95
C GLY A 529 10.27 24.43 -24.65
N GLU A 530 10.21 24.14 -25.95
CA GLU A 530 11.34 23.62 -26.74
C GLU A 530 12.57 24.54 -26.75
N ASP A 531 12.33 25.85 -26.69
CA ASP A 531 13.37 26.87 -26.74
C ASP A 531 14.03 27.14 -25.37
N CYS A 532 13.57 26.46 -24.31
CA CYS A 532 14.10 26.59 -22.96
C CYS A 532 15.27 25.64 -22.71
N ARG A 533 16.39 26.19 -22.26
CA ARG A 533 17.62 25.47 -21.94
C ARG A 533 18.03 25.69 -20.50
N LEU A 534 18.66 24.67 -19.92
CA LEU A 534 19.32 24.75 -18.62
C LEU A 534 20.83 24.82 -18.84
N ARG A 535 21.44 25.94 -18.48
CA ARG A 535 22.90 26.10 -18.50
C ARG A 535 23.45 25.88 -17.10
N ILE A 536 24.34 24.91 -16.97
CA ILE A 536 25.09 24.63 -15.75
C ILE A 536 26.51 25.16 -15.93
N ILE A 537 26.95 26.02 -15.02
CA ILE A 537 28.28 26.63 -15.00
C ILE A 537 29.03 26.04 -13.80
N VAL A 538 30.14 25.38 -14.08
CA VAL A 538 31.02 24.75 -13.09
C VAL A 538 32.24 25.64 -12.92
N GLU A 539 32.47 26.14 -11.71
CA GLU A 539 33.71 26.82 -11.35
C GLU A 539 34.63 25.83 -10.62
N TYR A 540 35.85 25.68 -11.11
CA TYR A 540 36.83 24.78 -10.52
C TYR A 540 38.20 25.44 -10.40
N GLU A 541 38.91 25.08 -9.34
CA GLU A 541 40.22 25.59 -8.97
C GLU A 541 41.28 24.50 -9.19
N LEU A 542 42.35 24.84 -9.89
CA LEU A 542 43.52 23.97 -10.05
C LEU A 542 44.39 23.99 -8.78
N PRO A 543 45.26 22.99 -8.56
CA PRO A 543 46.24 23.02 -7.47
C PRO A 543 47.15 24.26 -7.46
N SER A 544 47.29 24.93 -8.62
CA SER A 544 48.01 26.20 -8.76
C SER A 544 47.25 27.43 -8.22
N GLY A 545 45.99 27.29 -7.80
CA GLY A 545 45.09 28.38 -7.41
C GLY A 545 44.37 29.06 -8.58
N GLU A 546 44.64 28.66 -9.83
CA GLU A 546 43.96 29.19 -11.01
C GLU A 546 42.50 28.71 -11.03
N ARG A 547 41.54 29.64 -11.18
CA ARG A 547 40.12 29.33 -11.33
C ARG A 547 39.70 29.31 -12.79
N ARG A 548 38.97 28.27 -13.18
CA ARG A 548 38.43 28.07 -14.53
C ARG A 548 36.95 27.79 -14.48
N GLN A 549 36.29 27.98 -15.63
CA GLN A 549 34.86 27.71 -15.78
C GLN A 549 34.59 26.75 -16.94
N PHE A 550 33.76 25.76 -16.67
CA PHE A 550 33.22 24.83 -17.65
C PHE A 550 31.70 24.97 -17.73
N LYS A 551 31.14 24.97 -18.96
CA LYS A 551 29.71 25.24 -19.19
C LYS A 551 29.05 24.09 -19.93
N MET A 552 27.91 23.66 -19.43
CA MET A 552 27.06 22.63 -20.04
C MET A 552 25.68 23.22 -20.33
N GLU A 553 25.25 23.20 -21.59
CA GLU A 553 23.88 23.59 -21.96
C GLU A 553 23.05 22.36 -22.28
N TRP A 554 22.01 22.15 -21.48
CA TRP A 554 20.98 21.13 -21.63
C TRP A 554 19.79 21.68 -22.40
N TYR A 555 19.28 20.88 -23.34
CA TYR A 555 18.12 21.23 -24.17
C TYR A 555 17.26 20.00 -24.46
N TRP A 556 16.04 20.25 -24.92
CA TRP A 556 15.11 19.22 -25.37
C TRP A 556 15.41 18.84 -26.81
N ALA A 557 15.77 17.58 -27.06
CA ALA A 557 15.90 17.04 -28.42
C ALA A 557 14.62 16.31 -28.83
N GLU A 558 14.20 16.56 -30.06
CA GLU A 558 13.02 15.94 -30.68
C GLU A 558 13.38 14.57 -31.29
N LYS A 559 12.61 13.54 -30.97
CA LYS A 559 12.64 12.21 -31.60
C LYS A 559 11.25 11.87 -32.13
N ARG A 560 11.14 11.62 -33.43
CA ARG A 560 9.88 11.17 -34.06
C ARG A 560 9.91 9.66 -34.23
N GLU A 561 8.92 8.97 -33.69
CA GLU A 561 8.73 7.53 -33.93
C GLU A 561 7.37 7.28 -34.57
N LYS A 562 7.35 6.32 -35.50
CA LYS A 562 6.12 5.89 -36.16
C LYS A 562 5.50 4.74 -35.37
N LYS A 563 4.28 4.94 -34.86
CA LYS A 563 3.53 3.92 -34.11
C LYS A 563 2.20 3.68 -34.84
N GLY A 564 2.17 2.67 -35.70
CA GLY A 564 1.07 2.49 -36.66
C GLY A 564 1.06 3.61 -37.71
N ASP A 565 -0.09 4.27 -37.88
CA ASP A 565 -0.25 5.42 -38.80
C ASP A 565 0.05 6.78 -38.15
N ALA A 566 0.28 6.83 -36.84
CA ALA A 566 0.60 8.05 -36.12
C ALA A 566 2.12 8.27 -36.00
N ILE A 567 2.56 9.51 -36.18
CA ILE A 567 3.91 9.96 -35.80
C ILE A 567 3.80 10.56 -34.41
N ILE A 568 4.49 9.96 -33.45
CA ILE A 568 4.58 10.47 -32.07
C ILE A 568 5.92 11.19 -31.92
N THR A 569 5.86 12.43 -31.46
CA THR A 569 7.04 13.23 -31.15
C THR A 569 7.36 13.14 -29.66
N TYR A 570 8.57 12.64 -29.36
CA TYR A 570 9.13 12.55 -28.02
C TYR A 570 10.21 13.61 -27.82
N TYR A 571 10.25 14.21 -26.63
CA TYR A 571 11.34 15.09 -26.22
C TYR A 571 12.17 14.41 -25.13
N TYR A 572 13.48 14.42 -25.30
CA TYR A 572 14.45 13.87 -24.35
C TYR A 572 15.55 14.87 -24.00
N GLU A 573 16.10 14.78 -22.79
CA GLU A 573 17.18 15.67 -22.33
C GLU A 573 18.51 15.33 -23.02
N ILE A 574 19.21 16.36 -23.49
CA ILE A 574 20.57 16.20 -24.02
C ILE A 574 21.44 17.43 -23.76
N ALA A 575 22.72 17.22 -23.49
CA ALA A 575 23.75 18.25 -23.56
C ALA A 575 24.93 17.79 -24.42
N ARG A 576 25.58 18.74 -25.10
CA ARG A 576 26.73 18.49 -25.98
C ARG A 576 27.91 19.41 -25.66
N PRO A 577 28.48 19.37 -24.44
CA PRO A 577 29.62 20.22 -24.11
C PRO A 577 30.87 19.83 -24.93
N THR A 578 31.75 20.80 -25.13
CA THR A 578 33.07 20.61 -25.71
C THR A 578 34.10 20.67 -24.60
N VAL A 579 34.76 19.55 -24.34
CA VAL A 579 35.83 19.38 -23.35
C VAL A 579 37.16 19.78 -23.99
N LYS A 580 37.88 20.73 -23.37
CA LYS A 580 39.10 21.33 -23.94
C LYS A 580 40.38 20.61 -23.58
N ASP A 581 40.47 20.07 -22.37
CA ASP A 581 41.64 19.43 -21.80
C ASP A 581 41.25 18.26 -20.88
N GLU A 582 42.26 17.54 -20.38
CA GLU A 582 42.07 16.36 -19.52
C GLU A 582 41.50 16.74 -18.15
N VAL A 583 41.73 17.97 -17.67
CA VAL A 583 41.16 18.44 -16.41
C VAL A 583 39.66 18.68 -16.55
N GLU A 584 39.20 19.34 -17.62
CA GLU A 584 37.77 19.47 -17.93
C GLU A 584 37.10 18.09 -18.11
N ALA A 585 37.82 17.10 -18.66
CA ALA A 585 37.32 15.74 -18.80
C ALA A 585 37.08 15.08 -17.44
N ALA A 586 38.08 15.14 -16.56
CA ALA A 586 37.99 14.60 -15.19
C ALA A 586 36.94 15.34 -14.35
N VAL A 587 36.79 16.66 -14.51
CA VAL A 587 35.73 17.44 -13.85
C VAL A 587 34.35 16.96 -14.33
N LEU A 588 34.16 16.79 -15.64
CA LEU A 588 32.89 16.32 -16.20
C LEU A 588 32.55 14.90 -15.74
N GLU A 589 33.54 14.00 -15.76
CA GLU A 589 33.40 12.63 -15.28
C GLU A 589 33.10 12.59 -13.79
N THR A 590 33.84 13.36 -12.98
CA THR A 590 33.58 13.46 -11.54
C THR A 590 32.16 13.92 -11.27
N LEU A 591 31.65 14.92 -12.02
CA LEU A 591 30.31 15.46 -11.82
C LEU A 591 29.19 14.51 -12.27
N THR A 592 29.36 13.83 -13.41
CA THR A 592 28.29 13.10 -14.09
C THR A 592 28.41 11.57 -14.05
N GLY A 593 29.56 11.06 -13.59
CA GLY A 593 29.90 9.64 -13.62
C GLY A 593 30.18 9.09 -15.02
N LYS A 594 30.26 9.95 -16.04
CA LYS A 594 30.49 9.55 -17.43
C LYS A 594 31.93 9.82 -17.84
N GLU A 595 32.64 8.77 -18.24
CA GLU A 595 33.98 8.89 -18.83
C GLU A 595 33.96 9.86 -20.01
N ALA A 596 34.87 10.83 -19.97
CA ALA A 596 34.96 11.90 -20.95
C ALA A 596 36.37 11.99 -21.53
N LYS A 597 36.46 12.41 -22.79
CA LYS A 597 37.72 12.69 -23.47
C LYS A 597 37.64 14.07 -24.13
N ARG A 598 38.81 14.63 -24.45
CA ARG A 598 38.91 15.89 -25.18
C ARG A 598 38.07 15.84 -26.46
N GLY A 599 37.22 16.85 -26.66
CA GLY A 599 36.28 16.90 -27.78
C GLY A 599 34.82 17.02 -27.33
N ARG A 600 33.89 16.69 -28.22
CA ARG A 600 32.45 16.81 -27.97
C ARG A 600 31.93 15.58 -27.23
N VAL A 601 31.35 15.77 -26.06
CA VAL A 601 30.77 14.71 -25.23
C VAL A 601 29.23 14.79 -25.30
N TYR A 602 28.56 13.65 -25.33
CA TYR A 602 27.10 13.56 -25.31
C TYR A 602 26.62 13.17 -23.92
N LEU A 603 25.79 13.99 -23.29
CA LEU A 603 25.19 13.72 -21.98
C LEU A 603 23.68 13.55 -22.14
N TYR A 604 23.09 12.60 -21.42
CA TYR A 604 21.65 12.29 -21.45
C TYR A 604 21.03 12.40 -20.06
N ALA A 605 19.76 12.00 -19.93
CA ALA A 605 18.95 12.13 -18.71
C ALA A 605 19.61 11.54 -17.46
N ASP A 606 20.31 10.41 -17.59
CA ASP A 606 21.07 9.75 -16.52
C ASP A 606 22.22 10.62 -15.99
N GLN A 607 22.96 11.29 -16.88
CA GLN A 607 24.00 12.26 -16.47
C GLN A 607 23.39 13.53 -15.85
N LEU A 608 22.21 13.96 -16.31
CA LEU A 608 21.52 15.09 -15.68
C LEU A 608 21.02 14.72 -14.28
N ASP A 609 20.53 13.49 -14.09
CA ASP A 609 20.11 12.98 -12.79
C ASP A 609 21.29 12.89 -11.81
N ALA A 610 22.48 12.49 -12.27
CA ALA A 610 23.69 12.49 -11.44
C ALA A 610 24.01 13.88 -10.85
N LEU A 611 23.68 14.96 -11.56
CA LEU A 611 23.90 16.34 -11.10
C LEU A 611 22.92 16.77 -10.00
N ARG A 612 21.82 16.04 -9.77
CA ARG A 612 20.85 16.35 -8.71
C ARG A 612 21.40 16.09 -7.29
N ARG A 613 22.52 15.38 -7.17
CA ARG A 613 23.21 15.20 -5.87
C ARG A 613 23.78 16.50 -5.29
N PHE A 614 23.94 17.53 -6.12
CA PHE A 614 24.38 18.84 -5.69
C PHE A 614 23.18 19.72 -5.33
N LYS A 615 23.14 20.22 -4.09
CA LYS A 615 22.04 21.05 -3.59
C LYS A 615 21.77 22.27 -4.47
N ALA A 616 22.85 22.89 -4.99
CA ALA A 616 22.76 24.06 -5.86
C ALA A 616 22.11 23.80 -7.23
N LEU A 617 22.06 22.54 -7.68
CA LEU A 617 21.55 22.17 -9.01
C LEU A 617 20.18 21.48 -8.96
N LYS A 618 19.87 20.78 -7.87
CA LYS A 618 18.63 20.00 -7.69
C LYS A 618 17.38 20.80 -8.08
N ASP A 619 17.15 21.93 -7.41
CA ASP A 619 15.92 22.72 -7.59
C ASP A 619 15.80 23.31 -9.01
N ALA A 620 16.93 23.67 -9.61
CA ALA A 620 16.95 24.22 -10.97
C ALA A 620 16.68 23.17 -12.05
N ILE A 621 17.19 21.95 -11.87
CA ILE A 621 16.92 20.81 -12.75
C ILE A 621 15.44 20.45 -12.70
N ASP A 622 14.86 20.38 -11.50
CA ASP A 622 13.45 20.05 -11.31
C ASP A 622 12.54 21.11 -11.95
N LYS A 623 12.81 22.39 -11.68
CA LYS A 623 12.10 23.52 -12.30
C LYS A 623 12.23 23.54 -13.83
N TRP A 624 13.38 23.15 -14.39
CA TRP A 624 13.53 23.05 -15.85
C TRP A 624 12.67 21.93 -16.44
N ARG A 625 12.58 20.79 -15.75
CA ARG A 625 11.79 19.63 -16.18
C ARG A 625 10.29 19.85 -16.10
N GLU A 626 9.81 20.70 -15.20
CA GLU A 626 8.41 21.16 -15.19
C GLU A 626 8.03 21.85 -16.51
N GLY A 627 8.99 22.52 -17.15
CA GLY A 627 8.83 23.19 -18.45
C GLY A 627 8.95 22.26 -19.67
N LYS A 628 8.95 20.93 -19.50
CA LYS A 628 9.11 19.97 -20.60
C LYS A 628 8.03 20.17 -21.69
N PRO A 629 8.40 20.20 -22.99
CA PRO A 629 7.42 20.29 -24.07
C PRO A 629 6.45 19.09 -24.06
N ALA A 630 5.16 19.36 -24.29
CA ALA A 630 4.17 18.30 -24.43
C ALA A 630 4.42 17.46 -25.69
N SER A 631 4.40 16.14 -25.54
CA SER A 631 4.40 15.21 -26.68
C SER A 631 3.09 15.33 -27.45
N SER A 632 3.14 15.62 -28.75
CA SER A 632 1.96 15.72 -29.62
C SER A 632 1.82 14.48 -30.53
N GLN A 633 0.58 14.08 -30.79
CA GLN A 633 0.23 13.12 -31.84
C GLN A 633 -0.09 13.89 -33.11
N GLY A 634 0.76 13.81 -34.13
CA GLY A 634 0.47 14.37 -35.45
C GLY A 634 -0.38 13.39 -36.25
N GLN A 635 -1.63 13.73 -36.54
CA GLN A 635 -2.36 13.08 -37.64
C GLN A 635 -1.68 13.48 -38.96
N GLY A 636 -1.18 12.50 -39.70
CA GLY A 636 -0.66 12.73 -41.04
C GLY A 636 -1.80 13.16 -41.97
N GLN A 637 -1.99 14.47 -42.14
CA GLN A 637 -2.78 14.99 -43.26
C GLN A 637 -2.00 14.72 -44.55
N ARG A 638 -2.49 13.74 -45.33
CA ARG A 638 -2.29 13.73 -46.77
C ARG A 638 -3.06 14.94 -47.31
N SER A 639 -2.33 15.99 -47.66
CA SER A 639 -2.83 17.01 -48.57
C SER A 639 -2.69 16.45 -50.00
N ASP A 640 -3.79 15.92 -50.53
CA ASP A 640 -3.95 15.77 -51.97
C ASP A 640 -4.28 17.15 -52.54
N ASN A 641 -3.32 17.71 -53.29
CA ASN A 641 -3.53 18.68 -54.37
C ASN A 641 -2.44 18.48 -55.40
#